data_AF-A0A1G2Z4M4-F1
#
_entry.id   AF-A0A1G2Z4M4-F1
#
_cell.length_a   1.000
_cell.length_b   1.000
_cell.length_c   1.000
_cell.angle_alpha   90.00
_cell.angle_beta   90.00
_cell.angle_gamma   90.00
#
_symmetry.space_group_name_H-M   'P 1'
#
loop_
_entity.id
_entity.type
_entity.pdbx_description
1 polymer ?
#
loop_
_entity_poly.entity_id
_entity_poly.type
_entity_poly.pdbx_seq_one_letter_code
_entity_poly.pdbx_strand_id
1 'polypeptide(L)'
;MFAGFGVLFTADKPAGQPYSTIYIGGEGSVFSPYGSFLGLAEQVDIGNEEAVDEAFVFSARLAETAGDVNQYAAALARLIAHEAGHLLGYEHQASAKQEEGLLERYAADGDPLRTIYVDPAILGGADASGDCLGTYDPATRSGGSGTETAYNTLMEASLVAVAGDAIVLRGGVYEGPQILRPQHSGSPGLPITYRNYGTETVTIRNTDGLSDLTQDEIDAGQTSRQYGIYIYDKSYITVQGLHVTNVSGWARIVSSDHIRLVDNDFTVALANGTTGSVKFVFSDFNEVINNQLHEGNDNLLLIHSNHNLVVGNEFVNARHALWNIRAGNYNILRGNYFYNELQKIGEVIDAQDDPPFTVDDTKHNVIEGNIFAKTASSGDASPFCGIQFAGQNCIIRNNVFYETIGPALDLTHYANEGLYNYGNRIYGNVFHETDFAGISINEAAALHDNVFKNNILAQSIFVANDTRWPWYTDDLAGKPVQLLFGRIGGFLFENNDLFNVQSGEDHLITHGTRFDGYLTTPHNLDWWQANYPAVFTGNLEADPGFVDAANHDYHLAATSPMIDTGTFLTQAAEAGSGASLRVADAGYFRDSFGLPAEPGDLIQLEGQTATARITAVDYSTNTLLLDRALTWTAGQGVSLAYEGAGPDVGAYEYAPTANRPPYAPQGTYPANGTVGELLTPTLQSSVFSDPDPGNVHGASQWQVDDDSDFSSPVWDEQDTDSDKTSQAVPSAKLSYSTAYYWRVRYQDNHGLWSEWSDPRVFTVDRYSPVYRFWKPADNTHFYTIEESEKDKLIRDYSHIYTFEGPAYYAYVKDQPPTGTLPVYRFWKASDNTHFYTIEEAEKQKLVDNYSHIYTYEGPAFYAYAIGQHPIDTLPVYRFWKASDNTHFFTIKESEKDKLILLYSHMFTFENAVWYAYGV
;
A
#
# COMPACT_ATOMS: atom_id res chain seq x y z
N MET A 1 -12.10 29.08 14.24
CA MET A 1 -13.14 28.17 14.79
C MET A 1 -14.39 28.24 13.93
N PHE A 2 -15.36 29.12 14.18
CA PHE A 2 -16.69 29.06 13.53
C PHE A 2 -16.85 29.71 12.13
N ALA A 3 -15.75 29.97 11.41
CA ALA A 3 -15.85 30.51 10.06
C ALA A 3 -16.41 29.44 9.11
N GLY A 4 -17.50 29.74 8.39
CA GLY A 4 -18.19 28.79 7.50
C GLY A 4 -19.35 28.01 8.13
N PHE A 5 -19.47 27.99 9.47
CA PHE A 5 -20.52 27.25 10.19
C PHE A 5 -21.89 27.96 10.23
N GLY A 6 -22.06 29.08 9.52
CA GLY A 6 -23.30 29.89 9.55
C GLY A 6 -23.54 30.68 10.85
N VAL A 7 -22.68 30.52 11.87
CA VAL A 7 -22.79 31.17 13.18
C VAL A 7 -22.41 32.65 13.11
N LEU A 8 -23.22 33.52 13.73
CA LEU A 8 -22.98 34.96 13.82
C LEU A 8 -22.86 35.40 15.30
N PHE A 9 -21.66 35.81 15.71
CA PHE A 9 -21.45 36.43 17.03
C PHE A 9 -21.77 37.93 16.98
N THR A 10 -22.57 38.41 17.92
CA THR A 10 -22.97 39.82 18.04
C THR A 10 -23.08 40.23 19.52
N ALA A 11 -22.67 41.46 19.83
CA ALA A 11 -22.90 42.06 21.14
C ALA A 11 -24.28 42.74 21.24
N ASP A 12 -24.91 43.03 20.09
CA ASP A 12 -26.28 43.53 20.02
C ASP A 12 -27.26 42.35 19.98
N LYS A 13 -28.24 42.36 20.89
CA LYS A 13 -29.28 41.32 21.00
C LYS A 13 -30.08 41.19 19.69
N PRO A 14 -30.12 40.00 19.04
CA PRO A 14 -30.92 39.77 17.85
C PRO A 14 -32.42 40.04 18.06
N ALA A 15 -33.11 40.49 17.01
CA ALA A 15 -34.54 40.76 17.02
C ALA A 15 -35.29 39.80 16.08
N GLY A 16 -36.22 39.00 16.64
CA GLY A 16 -37.16 38.18 15.86
C GLY A 16 -36.68 36.79 15.44
N GLN A 17 -35.56 36.31 15.98
CA GLN A 17 -35.05 34.94 15.85
C GLN A 17 -34.72 34.39 17.26
N PRO A 18 -34.78 33.07 17.49
CA PRO A 18 -34.09 32.43 18.62
C PRO A 18 -32.58 32.71 18.54
N TYR A 19 -31.92 32.80 19.69
CA TYR A 19 -30.47 32.93 19.78
C TYR A 19 -29.99 32.46 21.16
N SER A 20 -28.91 31.68 21.18
CA SER A 20 -28.18 31.29 22.40
C SER A 20 -27.39 32.47 22.98
N THR A 21 -27.15 32.50 24.29
CA THR A 21 -26.54 33.65 24.98
C THR A 21 -25.30 33.28 25.78
N ILE A 22 -24.14 33.89 25.46
CA ILE A 22 -22.91 33.76 26.25
C ILE A 22 -22.70 35.01 27.12
N TYR A 23 -22.83 34.87 28.43
CA TYR A 23 -22.60 35.91 29.42
C TYR A 23 -21.13 36.01 29.81
N ILE A 24 -20.50 37.15 29.50
CA ILE A 24 -19.07 37.37 29.77
C ILE A 24 -18.89 38.31 30.96
N GLY A 25 -18.32 37.80 32.06
CA GLY A 25 -17.94 38.60 33.23
C GLY A 25 -17.99 37.86 34.56
N GLY A 26 -17.47 38.50 35.61
CA GLY A 26 -17.48 37.99 36.98
C GLY A 26 -16.44 36.91 37.29
N GLU A 27 -16.45 36.43 38.54
CA GLU A 27 -15.45 35.51 39.12
C GLU A 27 -15.95 34.05 39.26
N GLY A 28 -17.20 33.77 38.85
CA GLY A 28 -17.83 32.45 39.01
C GLY A 28 -18.09 32.02 40.45
N SER A 29 -17.91 32.91 41.44
CA SER A 29 -17.92 32.57 42.87
C SER A 29 -19.22 31.95 43.39
N VAL A 30 -20.36 32.24 42.76
CA VAL A 30 -21.66 31.61 43.07
C VAL A 30 -21.71 30.12 42.71
N PHE A 31 -20.86 29.66 41.78
CA PHE A 31 -20.74 28.25 41.37
C PHE A 31 -19.65 27.49 42.13
N SER A 32 -18.90 28.16 43.01
CA SER A 32 -17.81 27.54 43.79
C SER A 32 -18.18 26.29 44.63
N PRO A 33 -19.44 26.07 45.08
CA PRO A 33 -19.82 24.81 45.72
C PRO A 33 -19.81 23.59 44.80
N TYR A 34 -19.84 23.79 43.47
CA TYR A 34 -19.91 22.73 42.46
C TYR A 34 -18.56 22.48 41.77
N GLY A 35 -17.61 23.41 41.89
CA GLY A 35 -16.29 23.30 41.28
C GLY A 35 -15.64 24.67 41.06
N SER A 36 -14.46 24.66 40.42
CA SER A 36 -13.77 25.87 39.98
C SER A 36 -13.81 25.93 38.46
N PHE A 37 -14.68 26.79 37.93
CA PHE A 37 -14.96 26.89 36.50
C PHE A 37 -14.40 28.19 35.92
N LEU A 38 -13.94 28.13 34.67
CA LEU A 38 -13.64 29.33 33.88
C LEU A 38 -14.84 29.71 33.00
N GLY A 39 -15.56 28.73 32.45
CA GLY A 39 -16.88 28.88 31.87
C GLY A 39 -17.79 27.68 32.17
N LEU A 40 -19.07 27.81 31.80
CA LEU A 40 -20.13 26.82 31.99
C LEU A 40 -21.23 27.04 30.94
N ALA A 41 -21.51 26.05 30.10
CA ALA A 41 -22.75 25.95 29.32
C ALA A 41 -23.85 25.21 30.09
N GLU A 42 -25.12 25.49 29.78
CA GLU A 42 -26.28 24.80 30.38
C GLU A 42 -26.33 23.30 30.01
N GLN A 43 -25.98 22.97 28.75
CA GLN A 43 -25.88 21.61 28.23
C GLN A 43 -24.95 21.53 27.01
N VAL A 44 -24.77 20.32 26.46
CA VAL A 44 -24.17 20.09 25.14
C VAL A 44 -25.31 19.89 24.12
N ASP A 45 -25.55 20.87 23.26
CA ASP A 45 -26.68 20.88 22.32
C ASP A 45 -26.31 20.27 20.97
N ILE A 46 -26.34 18.93 20.89
CA ILE A 46 -25.94 18.16 19.70
C ILE A 46 -26.83 18.49 18.51
N GLY A 47 -26.26 19.22 17.55
CA GLY A 47 -26.98 19.64 16.33
C GLY A 47 -27.68 20.99 16.46
N ASN A 48 -27.51 21.73 17.57
CA ASN A 48 -28.15 23.02 17.83
C ASN A 48 -29.71 22.87 17.80
N GLU A 49 -30.26 21.94 18.58
CA GLU A 49 -31.71 21.71 18.69
C GLU A 49 -32.39 22.76 19.60
N GLU A 50 -31.69 23.31 20.59
CA GLU A 50 -32.17 24.29 21.59
C GLU A 50 -31.52 25.67 21.45
N ALA A 51 -31.79 26.36 20.32
CA ALA A 51 -31.26 27.69 19.97
C ALA A 51 -31.70 28.89 20.87
N VAL A 52 -31.85 28.70 22.18
CA VAL A 52 -32.14 29.72 23.22
C VAL A 52 -31.35 29.50 24.52
N ASP A 53 -30.44 28.52 24.53
CA ASP A 53 -29.64 28.10 25.68
C ASP A 53 -28.58 29.14 26.13
N GLU A 54 -28.12 29.01 27.37
CA GLU A 54 -27.21 29.97 28.02
C GLU A 54 -25.83 29.35 28.36
N ALA A 55 -24.77 30.15 28.24
CA ALA A 55 -23.46 29.85 28.79
C ALA A 55 -22.83 31.06 29.50
N PHE A 56 -21.86 30.80 30.36
CA PHE A 56 -21.15 31.78 31.16
C PHE A 56 -19.64 31.70 30.95
N VAL A 57 -18.97 32.86 30.94
CA VAL A 57 -17.51 33.00 30.82
C VAL A 57 -17.02 33.95 31.92
N PHE A 58 -16.38 33.41 32.96
CA PHE A 58 -15.96 34.12 34.16
C PHE A 58 -14.64 34.86 33.97
N SER A 59 -14.68 35.90 33.14
CA SER A 59 -13.50 36.60 32.62
C SER A 59 -12.59 37.23 33.68
N ALA A 60 -13.04 37.44 34.92
CA ALA A 60 -12.21 38.02 35.97
C ALA A 60 -11.01 37.12 36.34
N ARG A 61 -11.20 35.79 36.35
CA ARG A 61 -10.12 34.83 36.66
C ARG A 61 -9.02 34.80 35.60
N LEU A 62 -9.35 35.10 34.35
CA LEU A 62 -8.37 35.21 33.26
C LEU A 62 -7.47 36.45 33.40
N ALA A 63 -7.90 37.48 34.14
CA ALA A 63 -7.12 38.70 34.37
C ALA A 63 -6.03 38.50 35.44
N GLU A 64 -6.13 37.44 36.25
CA GLU A 64 -5.16 37.10 37.29
C GLU A 64 -3.95 36.33 36.74
N THR A 65 -4.10 35.68 35.57
CA THR A 65 -3.06 34.84 34.93
C THR A 65 -2.48 35.41 33.64
N ALA A 66 -3.16 36.35 32.96
CA ALA A 66 -2.65 36.98 31.74
C ALA A 66 -1.56 38.02 32.02
N GLY A 67 -0.40 37.88 31.38
CA GLY A 67 0.73 38.82 31.50
C GLY A 67 0.55 40.14 30.74
N ASP A 68 -0.34 40.18 29.74
CA ASP A 68 -0.71 41.40 29.02
C ASP A 68 -2.15 41.36 28.46
N VAL A 69 -2.58 42.48 27.86
CA VAL A 69 -3.94 42.67 27.31
C VAL A 69 -4.24 41.78 26.09
N ASN A 70 -3.24 41.42 25.30
CA ASN A 70 -3.40 40.53 24.14
C ASN A 70 -3.53 39.08 24.59
N GLN A 71 -2.74 38.66 25.58
CA GLN A 71 -2.87 37.36 26.23
C GLN A 71 -4.24 37.21 26.90
N TYR A 72 -4.70 38.25 27.61
CA TYR A 72 -6.05 38.29 28.19
C TYR A 72 -7.14 38.18 27.11
N ALA A 73 -7.05 38.99 26.05
CA ALA A 73 -8.02 38.96 24.95
C ALA A 73 -8.04 37.60 24.23
N ALA A 74 -6.88 36.98 24.03
CA ALA A 74 -6.77 35.65 23.43
C ALA A 74 -7.34 34.55 24.34
N ALA A 75 -7.03 34.57 25.65
CA ALA A 75 -7.60 33.64 26.62
C ALA A 75 -9.13 33.77 26.71
N LEU A 76 -9.63 35.00 26.71
CA LEU A 76 -11.06 35.29 26.72
C LEU A 76 -11.76 34.80 25.45
N ALA A 77 -11.18 35.07 24.27
CA ALA A 77 -11.72 34.62 22.99
C ALA A 77 -11.74 33.08 22.86
N ARG A 78 -10.70 32.39 23.36
CA ARG A 78 -10.65 30.91 23.41
C ARG A 78 -11.79 30.35 24.27
N LEU A 79 -12.00 30.92 25.45
CA LEU A 79 -13.01 30.43 26.38
C LEU A 79 -14.43 30.71 25.89
N ILE A 80 -14.68 31.86 25.27
CA ILE A 80 -15.94 32.14 24.56
C ILE A 80 -16.18 31.11 23.45
N ALA A 81 -15.15 30.76 22.69
CA ALA A 81 -15.27 29.78 21.61
C ALA A 81 -15.47 28.35 22.11
N HIS A 82 -14.90 28.01 23.27
CA HIS A 82 -15.07 26.73 23.95
C HIS A 82 -16.51 26.55 24.45
N GLU A 83 -17.06 27.54 25.16
CA GLU A 83 -18.47 27.49 25.59
C GLU A 83 -19.44 27.53 24.39
N ALA A 84 -19.13 28.29 23.34
CA ALA A 84 -19.87 28.25 22.09
C ALA A 84 -19.81 26.88 21.38
N GLY A 85 -18.83 26.03 21.71
CA GLY A 85 -18.77 24.64 21.26
C GLY A 85 -19.85 23.78 21.92
N HIS A 86 -20.05 23.90 23.23
CA HIS A 86 -21.10 23.15 23.94
C HIS A 86 -22.50 23.45 23.39
N LEU A 87 -22.81 24.74 23.18
CA LEU A 87 -24.08 25.20 22.58
C LEU A 87 -24.24 24.83 21.08
N LEU A 88 -23.25 24.14 20.49
CA LEU A 88 -23.27 23.62 19.12
C LEU A 88 -23.02 22.10 19.06
N GLY A 89 -22.97 21.42 20.21
CA GLY A 89 -22.89 19.96 20.29
C GLY A 89 -21.50 19.35 20.49
N TYR A 90 -20.47 20.16 20.78
CA TYR A 90 -19.11 19.67 20.99
C TYR A 90 -18.86 19.36 22.48
N GLU A 91 -18.80 18.08 22.83
CA GLU A 91 -18.59 17.63 24.22
C GLU A 91 -17.12 17.71 24.70
N HIS A 92 -16.93 17.65 26.02
CA HIS A 92 -15.64 17.36 26.63
C HIS A 92 -15.47 15.86 26.87
N GLN A 93 -14.51 15.24 26.20
CA GLN A 93 -13.97 13.98 26.68
C GLN A 93 -13.29 14.21 28.04
N ALA A 94 -13.64 13.39 29.03
CA ALA A 94 -12.95 13.39 30.33
C ALA A 94 -11.50 12.88 30.12
N SER A 95 -10.47 13.37 30.81
CA SER A 95 -10.45 14.07 32.10
C SER A 95 -9.35 15.14 32.19
N ALA A 96 -9.42 16.02 33.19
CA ALA A 96 -8.53 17.18 33.30
C ALA A 96 -7.53 17.09 34.48
N LYS A 97 -6.28 17.48 34.21
CA LYS A 97 -5.37 18.18 35.14
C LYS A 97 -4.28 18.95 34.36
N GLN A 98 -4.15 20.24 34.70
CA GLN A 98 -3.05 21.22 34.51
C GLN A 98 -1.71 20.71 33.92
N GLU A 99 -0.89 21.42 33.14
CA GLU A 99 -0.83 22.79 32.54
C GLU A 99 0.43 22.80 31.62
N GLU A 100 0.60 23.56 30.52
CA GLU A 100 -0.20 24.56 29.79
C GLU A 100 0.30 24.66 28.31
N GLY A 101 -0.27 25.53 27.46
CA GLY A 101 0.47 26.12 26.33
C GLY A 101 0.46 25.42 24.95
N LEU A 102 -0.70 25.26 24.30
CA LEU A 102 -0.79 24.63 22.96
C LEU A 102 -1.76 25.29 21.96
N LEU A 103 -1.73 26.62 21.81
CA LEU A 103 -2.53 27.32 20.77
C LEU A 103 -1.78 28.47 20.08
N GLU A 104 -0.83 28.12 19.21
CA GLU A 104 -0.52 28.90 18.01
C GLU A 104 -0.48 28.00 16.78
N ARG A 105 -1.13 28.44 15.70
CA ARG A 105 -1.11 27.93 14.30
C ARG A 105 -1.98 26.71 14.00
N TYR A 106 -3.08 26.97 13.31
CA TYR A 106 -3.74 26.05 12.38
C TYR A 106 -4.38 26.87 11.25
N ALA A 107 -4.02 26.60 9.99
CA ALA A 107 -4.90 26.70 8.82
C ALA A 107 -4.16 26.37 7.50
N ALA A 108 -4.81 25.51 6.70
CA ALA A 108 -4.60 25.20 5.27
C ALA A 108 -3.81 23.90 4.92
N ASP A 109 -4.55 22.98 4.30
CA ASP A 109 -4.21 21.88 3.39
C ASP A 109 -2.92 21.07 3.57
N GLY A 110 -3.11 19.77 3.82
CA GLY A 110 -2.36 18.71 3.14
C GLY A 110 -0.99 18.29 3.67
N ASP A 111 -0.44 18.99 4.67
CA ASP A 111 0.84 18.64 5.29
C ASP A 111 0.71 18.68 6.84
N PRO A 112 1.49 17.89 7.59
CA PRO A 112 1.52 17.96 9.06
C PRO A 112 2.02 19.35 9.48
N LEU A 113 1.43 19.96 10.51
CA LEU A 113 1.77 21.34 10.92
C LEU A 113 3.25 21.55 11.23
N ARG A 114 3.91 20.49 11.69
CA ARG A 114 5.32 20.45 12.00
C ARG A 114 5.83 19.04 11.74
N THR A 115 6.98 18.97 11.06
CA THR A 115 7.77 17.75 10.97
C THR A 115 8.78 17.74 12.11
N ILE A 116 8.89 16.62 12.81
CA ILE A 116 9.90 16.35 13.84
C ILE A 116 10.66 15.11 13.41
N TYR A 117 11.98 15.21 13.25
CA TYR A 117 12.80 14.07 12.88
C TYR A 117 13.19 13.25 14.11
N VAL A 118 13.35 11.94 13.93
CA VAL A 118 14.10 11.09 14.86
C VAL A 118 15.27 10.47 14.12
N ASP A 119 16.48 10.62 14.65
CA ASP A 119 17.70 10.15 13.99
C ASP A 119 18.70 9.55 15.01
N PRO A 120 18.77 8.21 15.15
CA PRO A 120 19.68 7.56 16.09
C PRO A 120 21.16 7.59 15.64
N ALA A 121 21.45 8.19 14.48
CA ALA A 121 22.79 8.35 13.92
C ALA A 121 23.19 9.83 13.75
N ILE A 122 22.52 10.74 14.47
CA ILE A 122 22.69 12.18 14.35
C ILE A 122 24.12 12.65 14.62
N LEU A 123 24.68 13.44 13.70
CA LEU A 123 26.06 13.92 13.79
C LEU A 123 26.12 15.37 14.27
N GLY A 124 26.77 15.60 15.41
CA GLY A 124 27.04 16.97 15.90
C GLY A 124 25.86 17.61 16.64
N GLY A 125 25.13 16.84 17.44
CA GLY A 125 24.13 17.34 18.39
C GLY A 125 24.64 18.52 19.21
N ALA A 126 23.80 19.55 19.36
CA ALA A 126 24.20 20.86 19.88
C ALA A 126 23.99 21.03 21.39
N ASP A 127 23.26 20.11 22.02
CA ASP A 127 22.93 20.12 23.45
C ASP A 127 23.49 18.90 24.20
N ALA A 128 23.00 18.66 25.42
CA ALA A 128 23.50 17.61 26.32
C ALA A 128 22.83 16.24 26.12
N SER A 129 21.69 16.15 25.43
CA SER A 129 21.04 14.89 25.00
C SER A 129 21.61 14.40 23.66
N GLY A 130 22.13 15.32 22.84
CA GLY A 130 22.65 15.04 21.50
C GLY A 130 21.68 15.42 20.39
N ASP A 131 20.64 16.18 20.71
CA ASP A 131 19.59 16.58 19.78
C ASP A 131 20.02 17.77 18.91
N CYS A 132 19.23 18.03 17.87
CA CYS A 132 19.41 19.16 16.95
C CYS A 132 18.12 19.97 16.85
N LEU A 133 17.83 20.75 17.89
CA LEU A 133 16.65 21.59 17.98
C LEU A 133 16.77 22.80 17.03
N GLY A 134 15.92 22.87 16.00
CA GLY A 134 15.92 23.95 15.00
C GLY A 134 17.23 24.14 14.21
N THR A 135 18.06 23.09 14.12
CA THR A 135 19.40 23.15 13.50
C THR A 135 19.76 21.89 12.68
N TYR A 136 18.84 20.93 12.57
CA TYR A 136 19.05 19.68 11.84
C TYR A 136 18.94 19.90 10.32
N ASP A 137 19.87 19.29 9.58
CA ASP A 137 19.85 19.17 8.13
C ASP A 137 19.50 17.72 7.73
N PRO A 138 18.29 17.46 7.19
CA PRO A 138 17.90 16.12 6.76
C PRO A 138 18.75 15.54 5.61
N ALA A 139 19.37 16.37 4.78
CA ALA A 139 20.19 15.88 3.67
C ALA A 139 21.55 15.33 4.15
N THR A 140 22.11 15.92 5.21
CA THR A 140 23.43 15.52 5.76
C THR A 140 23.37 14.76 7.07
N ARG A 141 22.19 14.63 7.71
CA ARG A 141 21.96 14.01 9.03
C ARG A 141 22.81 14.66 10.14
N SER A 142 23.00 15.98 10.07
CA SER A 142 23.88 16.72 10.98
C SER A 142 23.23 17.94 11.63
N GLY A 143 23.71 18.25 12.84
CA GLY A 143 23.37 19.46 13.57
C GLY A 143 24.17 20.69 13.17
N GLY A 144 23.61 21.87 13.43
CA GLY A 144 24.28 23.16 13.30
C GLY A 144 24.32 23.76 11.89
N SER A 145 23.78 23.08 10.87
CA SER A 145 23.75 23.54 9.48
C SER A 145 22.35 23.73 8.88
N GLY A 146 21.33 23.10 9.42
CA GLY A 146 19.96 23.15 8.91
C GLY A 146 19.01 24.00 9.76
N THR A 147 17.70 23.76 9.59
CA THR A 147 16.60 24.50 10.25
C THR A 147 15.60 23.59 10.98
N GLU A 148 15.68 22.29 10.77
CA GLU A 148 14.70 21.33 11.28
C GLU A 148 14.97 20.95 12.73
N THR A 149 13.99 20.32 13.39
CA THR A 149 14.19 19.71 14.71
C THR A 149 14.35 18.20 14.56
N ALA A 150 15.44 17.66 15.11
CA ALA A 150 15.64 16.23 15.25
C ALA A 150 15.98 15.83 16.69
N TYR A 151 15.39 14.73 17.14
CA TYR A 151 15.69 14.06 18.40
C TYR A 151 16.48 12.78 18.17
N ASN A 152 17.32 12.41 19.13
CA ASN A 152 18.10 11.18 19.12
C ASN A 152 17.27 9.95 19.56
N THR A 153 16.16 10.15 20.30
CA THR A 153 15.28 9.05 20.73
C THR A 153 13.80 9.22 20.33
N LEU A 154 13.13 8.08 20.17
CA LEU A 154 11.68 8.01 19.93
C LEU A 154 10.89 8.64 21.09
N MET A 155 11.37 8.52 22.33
CA MET A 155 10.69 9.03 23.52
C MET A 155 10.72 10.57 23.57
N GLU A 156 11.86 11.19 23.27
CA GLU A 156 11.99 12.66 23.28
C GLU A 156 11.11 13.32 22.21
N ALA A 157 11.08 12.75 21.00
CA ALA A 157 10.13 13.19 19.98
C ALA A 157 8.66 12.97 20.40
N SER A 158 8.34 11.81 20.99
CA SER A 158 6.97 11.50 21.46
C SER A 158 6.50 12.39 22.60
N LEU A 159 7.41 12.89 23.44
CA LEU A 159 7.13 13.83 24.55
C LEU A 159 6.75 15.24 24.06
N VAL A 160 7.26 15.67 22.90
CA VAL A 160 6.96 16.99 22.33
C VAL A 160 5.93 16.95 21.20
N ALA A 161 5.56 15.77 20.73
CA ALA A 161 4.58 15.54 19.66
C ALA A 161 3.19 16.03 20.05
N VAL A 162 2.48 16.67 19.14
CA VAL A 162 1.12 17.20 19.32
C VAL A 162 0.27 16.89 18.09
N ALA A 163 -1.06 16.98 18.22
CA ALA A 163 -1.99 16.65 17.14
C ALA A 163 -1.64 17.34 15.82
N GLY A 164 -1.55 16.56 14.73
CA GLY A 164 -1.15 17.00 13.40
C GLY A 164 0.36 17.08 13.16
N ASP A 165 1.22 16.68 14.10
CA ASP A 165 2.66 16.50 13.82
C ASP A 165 2.94 15.23 13.00
N ALA A 166 3.97 15.29 12.15
CA ALA A 166 4.63 14.09 11.65
C ALA A 166 5.96 13.87 12.36
N ILE A 167 6.08 12.71 12.99
CA ILE A 167 7.31 12.19 13.55
C ILE A 167 7.96 11.35 12.45
N VAL A 168 9.05 11.87 11.87
CA VAL A 168 9.68 11.30 10.67
C VAL A 168 10.99 10.62 11.05
N LEU A 169 10.93 9.30 11.12
CA LEU A 169 12.02 8.43 11.57
C LEU A 169 13.01 8.22 10.43
N ARG A 170 14.29 8.52 10.68
CA ARG A 170 15.39 8.25 9.75
C ARG A 170 15.79 6.80 9.77
N GLY A 171 16.25 6.31 8.62
CA GLY A 171 16.69 4.93 8.45
C GLY A 171 17.85 4.59 9.37
N GLY A 172 17.78 3.41 9.98
CA GLY A 172 18.69 3.00 11.04
C GLY A 172 18.05 2.01 12.00
N VAL A 173 18.83 1.61 13.00
CA VAL A 173 18.39 0.70 14.05
C VAL A 173 18.12 1.48 15.33
N TYR A 174 16.94 1.28 15.88
CA TYR A 174 16.44 1.82 17.13
C TYR A 174 16.42 0.66 18.13
N GLU A 175 17.45 0.60 18.98
CA GLU A 175 17.67 -0.52 19.90
C GLU A 175 18.07 -0.07 21.32
N GLY A 176 17.89 -0.96 22.30
CA GLY A 176 18.00 -0.66 23.71
C GLY A 176 16.78 0.17 24.21
N PRO A 177 16.97 1.29 24.92
CA PRO A 177 15.89 2.09 25.50
C PRO A 177 15.14 2.93 24.44
N GLN A 178 14.74 2.33 23.32
CA GLN A 178 14.03 2.95 22.20
C GLN A 178 12.72 2.21 21.97
N ILE A 179 11.59 2.82 22.34
CA ILE A 179 10.25 2.30 22.13
C ILE A 179 9.38 3.40 21.52
N LEU A 180 8.52 3.04 20.55
CA LEU A 180 7.53 3.97 20.02
C LEU A 180 6.37 4.04 21.02
N ARG A 181 6.32 5.12 21.81
CA ARG A 181 5.30 5.34 22.84
C ARG A 181 4.77 6.78 22.81
N PRO A 182 3.68 7.05 22.06
CA PRO A 182 3.09 8.39 21.98
C PRO A 182 2.69 8.90 23.37
N GLN A 183 2.98 10.16 23.68
CA GLN A 183 2.62 10.77 24.97
C GLN A 183 1.34 11.62 24.89
N HIS A 184 0.94 12.04 23.69
CA HIS A 184 -0.29 12.79 23.42
C HIS A 184 -1.11 12.12 22.32
N SER A 185 -2.42 12.40 22.28
CA SER A 185 -3.32 11.99 21.19
C SER A 185 -3.21 12.94 20.00
N GLY A 186 -3.55 12.45 18.81
CA GLY A 186 -3.98 13.30 17.71
C GLY A 186 -5.41 13.82 17.94
N SER A 187 -6.03 14.33 16.87
CA SER A 187 -7.45 14.67 16.84
C SER A 187 -8.06 14.32 15.47
N PRO A 188 -9.40 14.33 15.30
CA PRO A 188 -10.04 13.99 14.03
C PRO A 188 -9.47 14.81 12.85
N GLY A 189 -9.02 14.12 11.80
CA GLY A 189 -8.36 14.73 10.63
C GLY A 189 -6.93 15.24 10.85
N LEU A 190 -6.42 15.17 12.08
CA LEU A 190 -5.11 15.68 12.51
C LEU A 190 -4.41 14.65 13.43
N PRO A 191 -4.10 13.45 12.92
CA PRO A 191 -3.41 12.42 13.69
C PRO A 191 -1.97 12.84 14.00
N ILE A 192 -1.35 12.20 15.00
CA ILE A 192 0.11 12.19 15.13
C ILE A 192 0.63 11.03 14.29
N THR A 193 1.48 11.31 13.31
CA THR A 193 1.93 10.31 12.33
C THR A 193 3.41 9.98 12.51
N TYR A 194 3.70 8.77 12.98
CA TYR A 194 5.04 8.18 13.01
C TYR A 194 5.28 7.45 11.69
N ARG A 195 6.24 7.92 10.89
CA ARG A 195 6.55 7.31 9.58
C ARG A 195 8.03 7.36 9.24
N ASN A 196 8.49 6.50 8.36
CA ASN A 196 9.85 6.55 7.85
C ASN A 196 10.09 7.76 6.91
N TYR A 197 11.37 8.12 6.71
CA TYR A 197 11.78 9.18 5.77
C TYR A 197 11.91 8.62 4.35
N GLY A 198 10.92 8.87 3.50
CA GLY A 198 10.92 8.42 2.10
C GLY A 198 10.94 6.89 2.01
N THR A 199 11.99 6.32 1.43
CA THR A 199 12.19 4.86 1.35
C THR A 199 13.26 4.35 2.33
N GLU A 200 13.64 5.14 3.34
CA GLU A 200 14.61 4.71 4.34
C GLU A 200 14.02 3.61 5.25
N THR A 201 14.76 2.54 5.48
CA THR A 201 14.33 1.43 6.35
C THR A 201 14.55 1.76 7.82
N VAL A 202 13.47 1.79 8.60
CA VAL A 202 13.47 2.04 10.04
C VAL A 202 13.26 0.72 10.77
N THR A 203 14.22 0.32 11.61
CA THR A 203 14.17 -0.95 12.35
C THR A 203 14.10 -0.70 13.86
N ILE A 204 12.99 -1.09 14.51
CA ILE A 204 12.86 -1.14 15.97
C ILE A 204 13.11 -2.57 16.44
N ARG A 205 14.07 -2.79 17.34
CA ARG A 205 14.43 -4.12 17.85
C ARG A 205 15.04 -4.08 19.24
N ASN A 206 15.06 -5.21 19.97
CA ASN A 206 15.77 -5.34 21.26
C ASN A 206 15.46 -4.15 22.19
N THR A 207 14.18 -3.94 22.56
CA THR A 207 13.73 -2.73 23.27
C THR A 207 14.00 -2.76 24.79
N ASP A 208 15.17 -3.24 25.20
CA ASP A 208 15.53 -3.43 26.60
C ASP A 208 16.01 -2.14 27.29
N GLY A 209 15.61 -1.97 28.56
CA GLY A 209 16.05 -0.86 29.41
C GLY A 209 15.00 0.24 29.67
N LEU A 210 13.91 0.31 28.89
CA LEU A 210 12.71 1.08 29.26
C LEU A 210 11.55 0.16 29.64
N SER A 211 10.71 0.65 30.55
CA SER A 211 9.38 0.08 30.77
C SER A 211 8.45 0.60 29.68
N ASP A 212 7.79 -0.33 28.99
CA ASP A 212 6.65 -0.02 28.12
C ASP A 212 5.49 0.58 28.93
N LEU A 213 5.17 -0.05 30.07
CA LEU A 213 4.09 0.33 30.99
C LEU A 213 4.08 1.80 31.40
N THR A 214 2.86 2.28 31.65
CA THR A 214 2.57 3.52 32.39
C THR A 214 2.80 3.36 33.90
N GLN A 215 2.83 4.48 34.64
CA GLN A 215 2.94 4.43 36.11
C GLN A 215 1.72 3.76 36.75
N ASP A 216 0.51 4.01 36.24
CA ASP A 216 -0.72 3.44 36.77
C ASP A 216 -0.77 1.92 36.58
N GLU A 217 -0.22 1.39 35.49
CA GLU A 217 -0.06 -0.05 35.28
C GLU A 217 0.98 -0.68 36.21
N ILE A 218 2.09 0.01 36.48
CA ILE A 218 3.10 -0.42 37.46
C ILE A 218 2.48 -0.45 38.86
N ASP A 219 1.70 0.56 39.22
CA ASP A 219 1.01 0.66 40.51
C ASP A 219 -0.13 -0.38 40.63
N ALA A 220 -0.76 -0.76 39.50
CA ALA A 220 -1.66 -1.91 39.38
C ALA A 220 -0.94 -3.28 39.39
N GLY A 221 0.39 -3.30 39.50
CA GLY A 221 1.20 -4.52 39.63
C GLY A 221 1.51 -5.25 38.32
N GLN A 222 1.37 -4.59 37.16
CA GLN A 222 1.78 -5.16 35.88
C GLN A 222 3.31 -5.20 35.74
N THR A 223 3.80 -6.10 34.89
CA THR A 223 5.22 -6.26 34.58
C THR A 223 5.50 -5.88 33.13
N SER A 224 6.51 -5.05 32.90
CA SER A 224 6.97 -4.67 31.55
C SER A 224 7.26 -5.89 30.70
N ARG A 225 6.88 -5.81 29.42
CA ARG A 225 7.02 -6.91 28.46
C ARG A 225 7.98 -6.60 27.33
N GLN A 226 8.46 -5.37 27.18
CA GLN A 226 9.37 -4.93 26.11
C GLN A 226 8.76 -5.08 24.72
N TYR A 227 7.63 -4.39 24.51
CA TYR A 227 7.06 -4.20 23.17
C TYR A 227 7.93 -3.28 22.29
N GLY A 228 7.80 -3.37 20.97
CA GLY A 228 8.38 -2.40 20.02
C GLY A 228 7.55 -1.11 19.91
N ILE A 229 6.23 -1.25 19.92
CA ILE A 229 5.23 -0.18 19.93
C ILE A 229 4.34 -0.35 21.17
N TYR A 230 4.13 0.72 21.92
CA TYR A 230 3.24 0.72 23.07
C TYR A 230 2.34 1.97 23.05
N ILE A 231 1.02 1.77 23.00
CA ILE A 231 0.03 2.86 22.94
C ILE A 231 -1.00 2.59 24.03
N TYR A 232 -1.18 3.55 24.93
CA TYR A 232 -2.07 3.43 26.09
C TYR A 232 -2.81 4.75 26.31
N ASP A 233 -4.15 4.71 26.33
CA ASP A 233 -5.00 5.88 26.55
C ASP A 233 -4.74 7.01 25.53
N LYS A 234 -4.54 6.67 24.25
CA LYS A 234 -4.27 7.64 23.17
C LYS A 234 -5.17 7.37 21.97
N SER A 235 -5.49 8.43 21.22
CA SER A 235 -6.30 8.31 20.01
C SER A 235 -5.67 9.04 18.82
N TYR A 236 -6.11 8.68 17.61
CA TYR A 236 -5.66 9.30 16.35
C TYR A 236 -4.13 9.28 16.17
N ILE A 237 -3.53 8.09 16.30
CA ILE A 237 -2.11 7.86 16.02
C ILE A 237 -2.00 7.04 14.74
N THR A 238 -1.14 7.46 13.80
CA THR A 238 -0.75 6.64 12.65
C THR A 238 0.69 6.17 12.83
N VAL A 239 0.95 4.88 12.62
CA VAL A 239 2.29 4.30 12.56
C VAL A 239 2.45 3.61 11.20
N GLN A 240 3.42 4.08 10.40
CA GLN A 240 3.55 3.68 9.01
C GLN A 240 4.98 3.34 8.59
N GLY A 241 5.16 2.29 7.79
CA GLY A 241 6.40 1.99 7.10
C GLY A 241 7.56 1.57 8.03
N LEU A 242 7.26 1.04 9.22
CA LEU A 242 8.26 0.63 10.20
C LEU A 242 8.48 -0.89 10.16
N HIS A 243 9.73 -1.32 10.30
CA HIS A 243 10.08 -2.71 10.55
C HIS A 243 10.30 -2.93 12.06
N VAL A 244 9.53 -3.81 12.69
CA VAL A 244 9.63 -4.12 14.12
C VAL A 244 9.97 -5.58 14.28
N THR A 245 11.13 -5.87 14.86
CA THR A 245 11.70 -7.24 14.86
C THR A 245 12.45 -7.58 16.14
N ASN A 246 12.55 -8.87 16.48
CA ASN A 246 13.33 -9.34 17.63
C ASN A 246 12.96 -8.58 18.94
N VAL A 247 11.67 -8.38 19.14
CA VAL A 247 11.06 -7.82 20.35
C VAL A 247 10.21 -8.89 21.01
N SER A 248 9.93 -8.74 22.30
CA SER A 248 9.07 -9.68 23.02
C SER A 248 7.67 -9.74 22.41
N GLY A 249 7.09 -8.57 22.13
CA GLY A 249 5.87 -8.39 21.35
C GLY A 249 6.00 -7.20 20.40
N TRP A 250 5.29 -7.21 19.29
CA TRP A 250 5.40 -6.15 18.30
C TRP A 250 4.72 -4.86 18.75
N ALA A 251 3.42 -4.95 19.04
CA ALA A 251 2.63 -3.79 19.44
C ALA A 251 1.61 -4.15 20.52
N ARG A 252 1.43 -3.25 21.48
CA ARG A 252 0.35 -3.31 22.47
C ARG A 252 -0.38 -1.98 22.50
N ILE A 253 -1.67 -2.04 22.18
CA ILE A 253 -2.61 -0.94 22.08
C ILE A 253 -3.71 -1.21 23.11
N VAL A 254 -3.91 -0.29 24.05
CA VAL A 254 -4.81 -0.47 25.20
C VAL A 254 -5.61 0.81 25.43
N SER A 255 -6.93 0.72 25.56
CA SER A 255 -7.80 1.89 25.77
C SER A 255 -7.51 3.00 24.76
N SER A 256 -7.32 2.64 23.49
CA SER A 256 -6.75 3.54 22.48
C SER A 256 -7.46 3.36 21.14
N ASP A 257 -8.01 4.44 20.62
CA ASP A 257 -8.98 4.41 19.52
C ASP A 257 -8.48 5.16 18.29
N HIS A 258 -8.95 4.80 17.09
CA HIS A 258 -8.49 5.41 15.84
C HIS A 258 -6.96 5.34 15.63
N ILE A 259 -6.35 4.27 16.12
CA ILE A 259 -4.96 3.91 15.84
C ILE A 259 -4.89 3.25 14.46
N ARG A 260 -3.93 3.68 13.64
CA ARG A 260 -3.73 3.19 12.26
C ARG A 260 -2.34 2.59 12.15
N LEU A 261 -2.27 1.28 11.89
CA LEU A 261 -1.03 0.57 11.56
C LEU A 261 -1.05 0.30 10.05
N VAL A 262 -0.18 0.98 9.29
CA VAL A 262 -0.22 0.99 7.82
C VAL A 262 1.15 0.61 7.24
N ASP A 263 1.21 -0.32 6.28
CA ASP A 263 2.44 -0.69 5.56
C ASP A 263 3.65 -1.07 6.47
N ASN A 264 3.42 -1.59 7.68
CA ASN A 264 4.50 -2.01 8.59
C ASN A 264 4.90 -3.47 8.39
N ASP A 265 6.13 -3.81 8.76
CA ASP A 265 6.69 -5.16 8.69
C ASP A 265 7.04 -5.67 10.09
N PHE A 266 6.23 -6.59 10.60
CA PHE A 266 6.34 -7.18 11.93
C PHE A 266 6.91 -8.59 11.82
N THR A 267 8.15 -8.80 12.25
CA THR A 267 8.84 -10.10 12.15
C THR A 267 9.35 -10.59 13.50
N VAL A 268 9.42 -11.91 13.73
CA VAL A 268 10.11 -12.52 14.88
C VAL A 268 9.73 -11.90 16.24
N ALA A 269 8.53 -12.19 16.74
CA ALA A 269 8.21 -11.89 18.14
C ALA A 269 8.77 -12.99 19.06
N LEU A 270 9.44 -12.62 20.15
CA LEU A 270 10.18 -13.56 21.02
C LEU A 270 9.32 -14.18 22.12
N ALA A 271 8.21 -13.56 22.52
CA ALA A 271 7.35 -14.09 23.58
C ALA A 271 6.41 -15.21 23.09
N ASN A 272 5.98 -16.05 24.02
CA ASN A 272 4.92 -17.03 23.82
C ASN A 272 3.58 -16.52 24.37
N GLY A 273 2.48 -17.11 23.90
CA GLY A 273 1.12 -16.65 24.19
C GLY A 273 0.84 -15.24 23.66
N THR A 274 -0.21 -14.61 24.19
CA THR A 274 -0.80 -13.34 23.72
C THR A 274 0.07 -12.09 23.89
N THR A 275 1.38 -12.26 24.13
CA THR A 275 2.38 -11.18 24.16
C THR A 275 3.12 -11.05 22.83
N GLY A 276 3.35 -12.16 22.10
CA GLY A 276 4.10 -12.17 20.84
C GLY A 276 3.23 -11.75 19.65
N SER A 277 2.76 -10.50 19.68
CA SER A 277 1.58 -10.06 18.93
C SER A 277 1.58 -8.57 18.58
N VAL A 278 0.71 -8.17 17.65
CA VAL A 278 -0.01 -6.90 17.67
C VAL A 278 -1.31 -7.12 18.47
N LYS A 279 -1.47 -6.47 19.62
CA LYS A 279 -2.62 -6.70 20.53
C LYS A 279 -3.37 -5.41 20.83
N PHE A 280 -4.66 -5.40 20.51
CA PHE A 280 -5.63 -4.37 20.85
C PHE A 280 -6.49 -4.85 22.04
N VAL A 281 -6.72 -3.97 23.03
CA VAL A 281 -7.52 -4.27 24.23
C VAL A 281 -8.36 -3.04 24.62
N PHE A 282 -9.70 -3.17 24.67
CA PHE A 282 -10.61 -2.01 24.84
C PHE A 282 -10.29 -0.88 23.85
N SER A 283 -10.08 -1.23 22.59
CA SER A 283 -9.53 -0.31 21.59
C SER A 283 -10.41 -0.39 20.36
N ASP A 284 -11.13 0.69 20.07
CA ASP A 284 -12.19 0.72 19.07
C ASP A 284 -11.83 1.57 17.85
N PHE A 285 -12.48 1.32 16.71
CA PHE A 285 -12.31 2.09 15.47
C PHE A 285 -10.85 2.16 14.94
N ASN A 286 -10.04 1.13 15.20
CA ASN A 286 -8.66 1.04 14.74
C ASN A 286 -8.55 0.39 13.35
N GLU A 287 -7.45 0.68 12.67
CA GLU A 287 -7.17 0.20 11.30
C GLU A 287 -5.81 -0.52 11.25
N VAL A 288 -5.80 -1.75 10.73
CA VAL A 288 -4.59 -2.54 10.44
C VAL A 288 -4.60 -2.82 8.94
N ILE A 289 -3.77 -2.09 8.19
CA ILE A 289 -3.81 -1.99 6.73
C ILE A 289 -2.46 -2.37 6.11
N ASN A 290 -2.45 -3.32 5.17
CA ASN A 290 -1.28 -3.67 4.33
C ASN A 290 0.01 -4.02 5.11
N ASN A 291 -0.09 -4.51 6.34
CA ASN A 291 1.07 -4.90 7.13
C ASN A 291 1.48 -6.36 6.84
N GLN A 292 2.74 -6.68 7.07
CA GLN A 292 3.24 -8.06 7.17
C GLN A 292 3.35 -8.44 8.65
N LEU A 293 2.85 -9.61 9.05
CA LEU A 293 2.90 -10.13 10.43
C LEU A 293 3.40 -11.57 10.45
N HIS A 294 4.72 -11.76 10.58
CA HIS A 294 5.43 -13.01 10.33
C HIS A 294 6.18 -13.53 11.58
N GLU A 295 6.03 -14.82 11.93
CA GLU A 295 6.76 -15.47 13.04
C GLU A 295 6.44 -14.97 14.47
N GLY A 296 5.18 -14.62 14.72
CA GLY A 296 4.67 -14.30 16.06
C GLY A 296 4.15 -15.52 16.83
N ASN A 297 3.36 -15.28 17.87
CA ASN A 297 2.63 -16.34 18.59
C ASN A 297 1.13 -16.28 18.32
N ASP A 298 0.53 -15.12 18.61
CA ASP A 298 -0.86 -14.77 18.35
C ASP A 298 -0.82 -13.49 17.53
N ASN A 299 -0.59 -13.56 16.21
CA ASN A 299 0.02 -12.43 15.47
C ASN A 299 -0.82 -11.14 15.57
N LEU A 300 -2.16 -11.25 15.53
CA LEU A 300 -3.10 -10.18 15.87
C LEU A 300 -4.13 -10.64 16.92
N LEU A 301 -4.44 -9.80 17.91
CA LEU A 301 -5.61 -9.99 18.78
C LEU A 301 -6.44 -8.71 18.89
N LEU A 302 -7.75 -8.85 18.73
CA LEU A 302 -8.76 -7.85 19.07
C LEU A 302 -9.52 -8.36 20.30
N ILE A 303 -9.37 -7.69 21.46
CA ILE A 303 -9.95 -8.15 22.72
C ILE A 303 -10.80 -7.04 23.35
N HIS A 304 -12.08 -7.30 23.62
CA HIS A 304 -13.04 -6.27 24.04
C HIS A 304 -12.97 -5.02 23.13
N SER A 305 -12.71 -5.24 21.85
CA SER A 305 -12.30 -4.23 20.87
C SER A 305 -13.25 -4.31 19.68
N ASN A 306 -13.87 -3.19 19.34
CA ASN A 306 -15.05 -3.11 18.47
C ASN A 306 -14.82 -2.19 17.27
N HIS A 307 -15.59 -2.39 16.20
CA HIS A 307 -15.56 -1.52 15.02
C HIS A 307 -14.16 -1.38 14.38
N ASN A 308 -13.27 -2.37 14.52
CA ASN A 308 -11.92 -2.33 13.94
C ASN A 308 -11.89 -2.91 12.53
N LEU A 309 -11.00 -2.38 11.69
CA LEU A 309 -10.78 -2.81 10.30
C LEU A 309 -9.40 -3.46 10.15
N VAL A 310 -9.36 -4.66 9.58
CA VAL A 310 -8.14 -5.42 9.29
C VAL A 310 -8.17 -5.80 7.81
N VAL A 311 -7.41 -5.09 6.97
CA VAL A 311 -7.53 -5.19 5.50
C VAL A 311 -6.19 -5.26 4.77
N GLY A 312 -6.10 -6.15 3.78
CA GLY A 312 -4.96 -6.24 2.86
C GLY A 312 -3.64 -6.72 3.49
N ASN A 313 -3.66 -7.25 4.71
CA ASN A 313 -2.45 -7.67 5.43
C ASN A 313 -2.03 -9.10 5.03
N GLU A 314 -0.73 -9.37 5.19
CA GLU A 314 -0.14 -10.70 5.08
C GLU A 314 0.21 -11.24 6.47
N PHE A 315 -0.22 -12.47 6.77
CA PHE A 315 0.02 -13.13 8.04
C PHE A 315 0.65 -14.51 7.80
N VAL A 316 1.85 -14.73 8.32
CA VAL A 316 2.61 -15.96 8.09
C VAL A 316 3.12 -16.56 9.42
N ASN A 317 2.91 -17.87 9.59
CA ASN A 317 3.51 -18.72 10.60
C ASN A 317 3.42 -18.18 12.05
N ALA A 318 2.25 -18.32 12.67
CA ALA A 318 2.06 -18.08 14.10
C ALA A 318 2.23 -19.36 14.92
N ARG A 319 2.95 -19.28 16.04
CA ARG A 319 3.13 -20.42 16.96
C ARG A 319 1.85 -20.88 17.68
N HIS A 320 0.78 -20.08 17.65
CA HIS A 320 -0.55 -20.46 18.14
C HIS A 320 -1.66 -20.08 17.16
N ALA A 321 -1.85 -18.80 16.82
CA ALA A 321 -2.86 -18.37 15.83
C ALA A 321 -2.43 -17.09 15.10
N LEU A 322 -2.77 -16.93 13.82
CA LEU A 322 -2.47 -15.71 13.08
C LEU A 322 -3.36 -14.53 13.53
N TRP A 323 -4.62 -14.81 13.91
CA TRP A 323 -5.51 -13.76 14.42
C TRP A 323 -6.53 -14.28 15.44
N ASN A 324 -7.05 -13.37 16.26
CA ASN A 324 -8.01 -13.62 17.32
C ASN A 324 -9.02 -12.47 17.43
N ILE A 325 -10.32 -12.78 17.58
CA ILE A 325 -11.34 -11.86 18.07
C ILE A 325 -11.94 -12.45 19.35
N ARG A 326 -11.88 -11.68 20.45
CA ARG A 326 -12.34 -12.11 21.79
C ARG A 326 -13.23 -11.06 22.43
N ALA A 327 -14.53 -11.33 22.56
CA ALA A 327 -15.53 -10.32 23.00
C ALA A 327 -15.45 -8.99 22.22
N GLY A 328 -15.01 -9.05 20.97
CA GLY A 328 -14.99 -7.91 20.05
C GLY A 328 -16.21 -7.97 19.14
N ASN A 329 -16.82 -6.81 18.87
CA ASN A 329 -18.04 -6.71 18.08
C ASN A 329 -17.86 -5.81 16.85
N TYR A 330 -18.61 -6.07 15.78
CA TYR A 330 -18.63 -5.23 14.56
C TYR A 330 -17.25 -5.02 13.89
N ASN A 331 -16.29 -5.93 14.09
CA ASN A 331 -14.99 -5.86 13.41
C ASN A 331 -15.07 -6.44 12.00
N ILE A 332 -14.24 -5.93 11.08
CA ILE A 332 -14.17 -6.37 9.68
C ILE A 332 -12.75 -6.86 9.37
N LEU A 333 -12.62 -8.15 9.04
CA LEU A 333 -11.40 -8.74 8.49
C LEU A 333 -11.64 -8.99 7.00
N ARG A 334 -11.02 -8.18 6.12
CA ARG A 334 -11.22 -8.29 4.67
C ARG A 334 -9.94 -8.43 3.84
N GLY A 335 -9.93 -9.34 2.86
CA GLY A 335 -8.91 -9.35 1.82
C GLY A 335 -7.49 -9.57 2.33
N ASN A 336 -7.33 -10.25 3.47
CA ASN A 336 -6.05 -10.61 4.04
C ASN A 336 -5.61 -12.00 3.54
N TYR A 337 -4.30 -12.23 3.50
CA TYR A 337 -3.71 -13.54 3.24
C TYR A 337 -3.19 -14.15 4.55
N PHE A 338 -3.64 -15.36 4.86
CA PHE A 338 -3.26 -16.09 6.06
C PHE A 338 -2.61 -17.43 5.69
N TYR A 339 -1.35 -17.63 6.05
CA TYR A 339 -0.62 -18.90 5.87
C TYR A 339 -0.05 -19.40 7.20
N ASN A 340 -0.44 -20.58 7.69
CA ASN A 340 0.17 -21.12 8.92
C ASN A 340 0.55 -22.60 8.84
N GLU A 341 1.82 -22.90 8.57
CA GLU A 341 2.32 -24.29 8.59
C GLU A 341 2.74 -24.77 10.00
N LEU A 342 2.52 -23.95 11.04
CA LEU A 342 2.90 -24.26 12.43
C LEU A 342 1.72 -24.67 13.33
N GLN A 343 0.51 -24.15 13.07
CA GLN A 343 -0.65 -24.30 13.96
C GLN A 343 -1.98 -23.98 13.21
N LYS A 344 -2.99 -23.45 13.90
CA LYS A 344 -4.29 -23.00 13.37
C LYS A 344 -4.18 -21.58 12.81
N ILE A 345 -5.13 -21.15 11.97
CA ILE A 345 -5.08 -19.79 11.40
C ILE A 345 -5.80 -18.76 12.30
N GLY A 346 -7.09 -18.92 12.58
CA GLY A 346 -7.91 -17.90 13.26
C GLY A 346 -8.75 -18.41 14.42
N GLU A 347 -9.10 -17.51 15.33
CA GLU A 347 -9.99 -17.78 16.47
C GLU A 347 -11.05 -16.68 16.63
N VAL A 348 -12.32 -17.07 16.80
CA VAL A 348 -13.44 -16.19 17.20
C VAL A 348 -14.16 -16.85 18.36
N ILE A 349 -14.00 -16.31 19.57
CA ILE A 349 -14.44 -16.94 20.83
C ILE A 349 -14.80 -15.85 21.85
N ASP A 350 -15.59 -16.15 22.88
CA ASP A 350 -15.83 -15.17 23.94
C ASP A 350 -14.61 -15.01 24.88
N ALA A 351 -14.56 -13.94 25.65
CA ALA A 351 -13.42 -13.64 26.50
C ALA A 351 -13.48 -14.36 27.86
N GLN A 352 -13.12 -15.66 27.91
CA GLN A 352 -13.07 -16.41 29.17
C GLN A 352 -11.78 -16.14 29.98
N ASP A 353 -10.63 -16.01 29.32
CA ASP A 353 -9.32 -15.85 29.97
C ASP A 353 -8.75 -14.40 29.89
N ASP A 354 -9.41 -13.50 29.15
CA ASP A 354 -9.05 -12.10 29.01
C ASP A 354 -10.10 -11.19 29.71
N PRO A 355 -9.78 -10.52 30.84
CA PRO A 355 -10.78 -9.80 31.64
C PRO A 355 -11.28 -8.49 30.99
N PRO A 356 -12.54 -8.06 31.23
CA PRO A 356 -13.57 -8.72 32.02
C PRO A 356 -14.04 -10.01 31.36
N PHE A 357 -14.30 -11.04 32.16
CA PHE A 357 -14.69 -12.33 31.59
C PHE A 357 -16.15 -12.28 31.15
N THR A 358 -16.38 -12.41 29.84
CA THR A 358 -17.71 -12.36 29.22
C THR A 358 -17.96 -13.61 28.37
N VAL A 359 -19.25 -13.90 28.15
CA VAL A 359 -19.76 -14.99 27.31
C VAL A 359 -21.02 -14.48 26.61
N ASP A 360 -21.29 -14.98 25.41
CA ASP A 360 -22.29 -14.42 24.50
C ASP A 360 -22.02 -12.94 24.17
N ASP A 361 -20.79 -12.62 23.70
CA ASP A 361 -20.28 -11.24 23.61
C ASP A 361 -19.38 -10.96 22.38
N THR A 362 -19.30 -11.89 21.43
CA THR A 362 -18.39 -11.81 20.27
C THR A 362 -19.18 -11.76 18.96
N LYS A 363 -19.85 -10.62 18.72
CA LYS A 363 -20.98 -10.54 17.80
C LYS A 363 -20.78 -9.66 16.57
N HIS A 364 -21.54 -9.96 15.52
CA HIS A 364 -21.65 -9.12 14.32
C HIS A 364 -20.30 -8.83 13.62
N ASN A 365 -19.30 -9.69 13.81
CA ASN A 365 -18.03 -9.58 13.09
C ASN A 365 -18.18 -10.10 11.65
N VAL A 366 -17.44 -9.50 10.72
CA VAL A 366 -17.44 -9.84 9.29
C VAL A 366 -16.05 -10.33 8.90
N ILE A 367 -15.98 -11.55 8.38
CA ILE A 367 -14.76 -12.16 7.84
C ILE A 367 -15.03 -12.39 6.36
N GLU A 368 -14.48 -11.51 5.50
CA GLU A 368 -14.85 -11.49 4.07
C GLU A 368 -13.67 -11.45 3.08
N GLY A 369 -13.74 -12.19 1.98
CA GLY A 369 -12.76 -12.06 0.89
C GLY A 369 -11.32 -12.46 1.24
N ASN A 370 -11.09 -13.18 2.35
CA ASN A 370 -9.75 -13.56 2.80
C ASN A 370 -9.33 -14.93 2.24
N ILE A 371 -8.02 -15.18 2.22
CA ILE A 371 -7.43 -16.48 1.86
C ILE A 371 -6.84 -17.14 3.11
N PHE A 372 -7.22 -18.40 3.33
CA PHE A 372 -6.82 -19.25 4.45
C PHE A 372 -6.06 -20.47 3.93
N ALA A 373 -4.73 -20.38 3.91
CA ALA A 373 -3.83 -21.38 3.36
C ALA A 373 -3.13 -22.19 4.46
N LYS A 374 -3.30 -23.51 4.44
CA LYS A 374 -2.64 -24.51 5.31
C LYS A 374 -2.87 -24.39 6.82
N THR A 375 -2.84 -25.56 7.46
CA THR A 375 -2.60 -25.69 8.90
C THR A 375 -1.64 -26.84 9.17
N ALA A 376 -1.08 -26.93 10.38
CA ALA A 376 -0.28 -28.09 10.76
C ALA A 376 -1.15 -29.29 11.22
N SER A 377 -0.56 -30.50 11.26
CA SER A 377 -1.17 -31.62 11.98
C SER A 377 -0.98 -31.46 13.49
N SER A 378 -2.06 -31.63 14.25
CA SER A 378 -2.05 -31.66 15.72
C SER A 378 -1.65 -33.03 16.29
N GLY A 379 -1.61 -34.08 15.46
CA GLY A 379 -1.56 -35.47 15.93
C GLY A 379 -2.78 -35.85 16.78
N ASP A 380 -2.55 -36.65 17.84
CA ASP A 380 -3.55 -37.08 18.85
C ASP A 380 -4.02 -35.92 19.79
N ALA A 381 -4.30 -34.74 19.22
CA ALA A 381 -4.81 -33.54 19.88
C ALA A 381 -5.95 -32.92 19.05
N SER A 382 -6.60 -31.87 19.56
CA SER A 382 -7.64 -31.16 18.80
C SER A 382 -7.06 -30.57 17.51
N PRO A 383 -7.74 -30.71 16.36
CA PRO A 383 -7.19 -30.35 15.06
C PRO A 383 -6.95 -28.84 14.95
N PHE A 384 -5.84 -28.47 14.32
CA PHE A 384 -5.54 -27.09 13.97
C PHE A 384 -6.36 -26.68 12.74
N CYS A 385 -7.39 -25.87 12.96
CA CYS A 385 -8.37 -25.49 11.95
C CYS A 385 -8.02 -24.16 11.26
N GLY A 386 -8.67 -23.89 10.13
CA GLY A 386 -8.60 -22.57 9.49
C GLY A 386 -9.22 -21.51 10.41
N ILE A 387 -10.45 -21.71 10.88
CA ILE A 387 -11.04 -20.88 11.94
C ILE A 387 -11.63 -21.78 13.04
N GLN A 388 -11.18 -21.56 14.27
CA GLN A 388 -11.82 -22.05 15.49
C GLN A 388 -12.92 -21.05 15.88
N PHE A 389 -14.18 -21.43 15.71
CA PHE A 389 -15.29 -20.47 15.70
C PHE A 389 -16.40 -20.77 16.72
N ALA A 390 -16.70 -19.77 17.55
CA ALA A 390 -17.84 -19.67 18.45
C ALA A 390 -18.32 -18.20 18.56
N GLY A 391 -18.39 -17.49 17.43
CA GLY A 391 -19.01 -16.17 17.36
C GLY A 391 -20.54 -16.23 17.25
N GLN A 392 -21.21 -15.08 17.39
CA GLN A 392 -22.67 -14.99 17.32
C GLN A 392 -23.15 -13.87 16.39
N ASN A 393 -24.16 -14.12 15.54
CA ASN A 393 -24.66 -13.19 14.52
C ASN A 393 -23.58 -12.64 13.56
N CYS A 394 -22.49 -13.38 13.34
CA CYS A 394 -21.39 -12.99 12.46
C CYS A 394 -21.62 -13.40 11.01
N ILE A 395 -20.89 -12.76 10.10
CA ILE A 395 -20.88 -13.08 8.66
C ILE A 395 -19.50 -13.65 8.28
N ILE A 396 -19.48 -14.80 7.60
CA ILE A 396 -18.28 -15.37 6.98
C ILE A 396 -18.58 -15.57 5.51
N ARG A 397 -18.00 -14.76 4.62
CA ARG A 397 -18.35 -14.78 3.18
C ARG A 397 -17.20 -14.55 2.22
N ASN A 398 -17.31 -15.06 1.01
CA ASN A 398 -16.36 -14.80 -0.09
C ASN A 398 -14.90 -15.19 0.25
N ASN A 399 -14.69 -16.05 1.26
CA ASN A 399 -13.35 -16.51 1.63
C ASN A 399 -12.99 -17.80 0.90
N VAL A 400 -11.69 -18.03 0.73
CA VAL A 400 -11.13 -19.25 0.18
C VAL A 400 -10.29 -19.94 1.25
N PHE A 401 -10.52 -21.24 1.45
CA PHE A 401 -9.75 -22.11 2.31
C PHE A 401 -9.14 -23.25 1.49
N TYR A 402 -7.83 -23.47 1.61
CA TYR A 402 -7.15 -24.59 0.95
C TYR A 402 -6.01 -25.20 1.76
N GLU A 403 -5.75 -26.49 1.52
CA GLU A 403 -4.65 -27.28 2.11
C GLU A 403 -4.65 -27.33 3.66
N THR A 404 -5.77 -27.05 4.34
CA THR A 404 -5.82 -27.11 5.81
C THR A 404 -5.79 -28.55 6.30
N ILE A 405 -4.91 -28.86 7.26
CA ILE A 405 -4.78 -30.23 7.78
C ILE A 405 -5.89 -30.59 8.77
N GLY A 406 -6.32 -29.62 9.57
CA GLY A 406 -7.60 -29.69 10.30
C GLY A 406 -8.77 -29.19 9.44
N PRO A 407 -9.98 -29.11 10.01
CA PRO A 407 -11.11 -28.57 9.28
C PRO A 407 -10.88 -27.09 8.97
N ALA A 408 -11.27 -26.65 7.78
CA ALA A 408 -11.10 -25.25 7.39
C ALA A 408 -11.97 -24.31 8.24
N LEU A 409 -13.19 -24.71 8.60
CA LEU A 409 -14.02 -24.05 9.62
C LEU A 409 -14.53 -25.05 10.67
N ASP A 410 -14.23 -24.82 11.95
CA ASP A 410 -14.75 -25.60 13.08
C ASP A 410 -15.72 -24.74 13.91
N LEU A 411 -17.03 -25.00 13.80
CA LEU A 411 -18.00 -24.52 14.78
C LEU A 411 -17.75 -25.29 16.09
N THR A 412 -16.98 -24.67 16.99
CA THR A 412 -16.23 -25.37 18.03
C THR A 412 -17.00 -25.48 19.35
N HIS A 413 -16.61 -26.43 20.19
CA HIS A 413 -17.05 -26.50 21.59
C HIS A 413 -15.99 -27.18 22.46
N TYR A 414 -15.48 -26.47 23.47
CA TYR A 414 -14.46 -27.02 24.40
C TYR A 414 -14.40 -26.34 25.78
N ALA A 415 -14.84 -25.10 25.93
CA ALA A 415 -14.81 -24.33 27.19
C ALA A 415 -15.99 -23.33 27.26
N ASN A 416 -16.02 -22.44 28.26
CA ASN A 416 -17.10 -21.44 28.38
C ASN A 416 -17.05 -20.39 27.26
N GLU A 417 -15.85 -20.03 26.81
CA GLU A 417 -15.62 -19.19 25.61
C GLU A 417 -16.16 -19.79 24.30
N GLY A 418 -16.47 -21.09 24.29
CA GLY A 418 -17.09 -21.81 23.18
C GLY A 418 -18.50 -22.33 23.49
N LEU A 419 -19.26 -21.65 24.36
CA LEU A 419 -20.65 -22.06 24.71
C LEU A 419 -21.68 -21.62 23.68
N TYR A 420 -21.51 -20.44 23.09
CA TYR A 420 -22.50 -19.75 22.27
C TYR A 420 -22.05 -19.66 20.82
N ASN A 421 -22.84 -20.24 19.90
CA ASN A 421 -22.53 -20.25 18.48
C ASN A 421 -23.84 -20.23 17.69
N TYR A 422 -24.37 -19.04 17.42
CA TYR A 422 -25.70 -18.89 16.82
C TYR A 422 -25.84 -17.68 15.90
N GLY A 423 -26.87 -17.69 15.05
CA GLY A 423 -27.23 -16.54 14.22
C GLY A 423 -26.26 -16.26 13.07
N ASN A 424 -25.23 -17.09 12.89
CA ASN A 424 -24.17 -16.83 11.93
C ASN A 424 -24.66 -17.08 10.49
N ARG A 425 -24.16 -16.29 9.54
CA ARG A 425 -24.45 -16.41 8.10
C ARG A 425 -23.14 -16.65 7.35
N ILE A 426 -22.99 -17.87 6.86
CA ILE A 426 -21.74 -18.40 6.30
C ILE A 426 -22.02 -18.71 4.84
N TYR A 427 -21.66 -17.81 3.92
CA TYR A 427 -22.14 -17.93 2.55
C TYR A 427 -21.14 -17.52 1.48
N GLY A 428 -21.22 -18.17 0.31
CA GLY A 428 -20.31 -17.87 -0.80
C GLY A 428 -18.85 -18.06 -0.41
N ASN A 429 -18.46 -19.16 0.24
CA ASN A 429 -17.05 -19.47 0.51
C ASN A 429 -16.61 -20.70 -0.31
N VAL A 430 -15.30 -20.85 -0.54
CA VAL A 430 -14.71 -22.08 -1.10
C VAL A 430 -13.91 -22.78 -0.01
N PHE A 431 -14.17 -24.07 0.19
CA PHE A 431 -13.40 -24.96 1.04
C PHE A 431 -12.86 -26.10 0.16
N HIS A 432 -11.54 -26.14 -0.07
CA HIS A 432 -10.91 -27.04 -1.03
C HIS A 432 -9.75 -27.83 -0.40
N GLU A 433 -9.57 -29.09 -0.83
CA GLU A 433 -8.42 -29.94 -0.49
C GLU A 433 -7.97 -29.89 0.99
N THR A 434 -8.90 -30.10 1.93
CA THR A 434 -8.57 -30.24 3.36
C THR A 434 -8.29 -31.72 3.70
N ASP A 435 -7.29 -31.99 4.56
CA ASP A 435 -6.99 -33.34 5.06
C ASP A 435 -7.96 -33.79 6.17
N PHE A 436 -9.11 -33.12 6.33
CA PHE A 436 -10.11 -33.44 7.35
C PHE A 436 -11.52 -33.34 6.78
N ALA A 437 -12.16 -32.18 6.94
CA ALA A 437 -13.45 -31.83 6.37
C ALA A 437 -13.47 -30.32 6.17
N GLY A 438 -14.00 -29.83 5.05
CA GLY A 438 -14.13 -28.38 4.81
C GLY A 438 -14.80 -27.66 5.98
N ILE A 439 -15.88 -28.26 6.52
CA ILE A 439 -16.58 -27.73 7.71
C ILE A 439 -16.77 -28.83 8.76
N SER A 440 -16.54 -28.48 10.02
CA SER A 440 -16.80 -29.30 11.20
C SER A 440 -17.76 -28.58 12.17
N ILE A 441 -18.71 -29.31 12.77
CA ILE A 441 -19.71 -28.75 13.71
C ILE A 441 -19.80 -29.62 14.97
N ASN A 442 -19.37 -29.06 16.11
CA ASN A 442 -19.33 -29.76 17.41
C ASN A 442 -20.63 -29.56 18.21
N GLU A 443 -20.72 -30.21 19.37
CA GLU A 443 -21.91 -30.24 20.22
C GLU A 443 -22.06 -29.01 21.16
N ALA A 444 -21.84 -27.79 20.64
CA ALA A 444 -21.98 -26.57 21.45
C ALA A 444 -23.38 -26.45 22.09
N ALA A 445 -23.39 -26.00 23.35
CA ALA A 445 -24.59 -25.96 24.18
C ALA A 445 -25.67 -25.01 23.63
N ALA A 446 -25.27 -23.79 23.24
CA ALA A 446 -26.13 -22.81 22.60
C ALA A 446 -25.81 -22.71 21.10
N LEU A 447 -26.00 -23.82 20.37
CA LEU A 447 -25.87 -23.89 18.92
C LEU A 447 -27.25 -23.94 18.24
N HIS A 448 -27.61 -22.84 17.56
CA HIS A 448 -28.85 -22.68 16.80
C HIS A 448 -28.76 -21.59 15.72
N ASP A 449 -29.65 -21.59 14.73
CA ASP A 449 -29.75 -20.53 13.70
C ASP A 449 -28.43 -20.21 12.96
N ASN A 450 -27.60 -21.21 12.66
CA ASN A 450 -26.43 -21.02 11.78
C ASN A 450 -26.80 -21.43 10.35
N VAL A 451 -26.63 -20.54 9.37
CA VAL A 451 -27.02 -20.82 7.97
C VAL A 451 -25.81 -20.81 7.05
N PHE A 452 -25.62 -21.92 6.34
CA PHE A 452 -24.61 -22.15 5.32
C PHE A 452 -25.28 -22.08 3.95
N LYS A 453 -24.90 -21.11 3.10
CA LYS A 453 -25.56 -20.84 1.82
C LYS A 453 -24.58 -20.61 0.67
N ASN A 454 -24.83 -21.17 -0.51
CA ASN A 454 -24.00 -20.92 -1.72
C ASN A 454 -22.49 -21.14 -1.53
N ASN A 455 -22.05 -21.99 -0.59
CA ASN A 455 -20.64 -22.34 -0.44
C ASN A 455 -20.27 -23.50 -1.38
N ILE A 456 -19.01 -23.61 -1.79
CA ILE A 456 -18.44 -24.82 -2.40
C ILE A 456 -17.60 -25.52 -1.33
N LEU A 457 -17.87 -26.80 -1.06
CA LEU A 457 -16.98 -27.67 -0.30
C LEU A 457 -16.58 -28.83 -1.22
N ALA A 458 -15.35 -28.79 -1.71
CA ALA A 458 -14.87 -29.68 -2.77
C ALA A 458 -13.57 -30.39 -2.40
N GLN A 459 -13.48 -31.69 -2.73
CA GLN A 459 -12.22 -32.45 -2.78
C GLN A 459 -11.45 -32.58 -1.45
N SER A 460 -12.07 -32.30 -0.30
CA SER A 460 -11.50 -32.66 1.00
C SER A 460 -11.45 -34.18 1.16
N ILE A 461 -10.30 -34.71 1.58
CA ILE A 461 -10.07 -36.15 1.81
C ILE A 461 -9.60 -36.34 3.26
N PHE A 462 -10.36 -37.09 4.05
CA PHE A 462 -10.08 -37.24 5.47
C PHE A 462 -8.82 -38.07 5.73
N VAL A 463 -7.81 -37.45 6.35
CA VAL A 463 -6.58 -38.09 6.83
C VAL A 463 -6.68 -38.28 8.34
N ALA A 464 -6.51 -39.53 8.79
CA ALA A 464 -6.59 -39.91 10.20
C ALA A 464 -5.35 -39.47 11.00
N ASN A 465 -5.20 -38.16 11.20
CA ASN A 465 -4.14 -37.52 11.99
C ASN A 465 -4.31 -37.74 13.52
N ASP A 466 -5.55 -37.94 13.98
CA ASP A 466 -5.90 -38.25 15.38
C ASP A 466 -6.33 -39.72 15.48
N THR A 467 -5.55 -40.53 16.19
CA THR A 467 -5.75 -41.99 16.35
C THR A 467 -6.55 -42.36 17.60
N ARG A 468 -6.98 -41.37 18.40
CA ARG A 468 -7.75 -41.61 19.64
C ARG A 468 -9.15 -42.16 19.35
N TRP A 469 -9.66 -41.99 18.13
CA TRP A 469 -11.00 -42.38 17.70
C TRP A 469 -10.90 -43.47 16.62
N PRO A 470 -11.22 -44.74 16.92
CA PRO A 470 -11.06 -45.83 15.95
C PRO A 470 -11.80 -45.62 14.62
N TRP A 471 -12.96 -44.95 14.63
CA TRP A 471 -13.71 -44.67 13.42
C TRP A 471 -13.03 -43.65 12.48
N TYR A 472 -12.11 -42.81 12.99
CA TYR A 472 -11.28 -41.97 12.13
C TYR A 472 -10.30 -42.83 11.30
N THR A 473 -9.68 -43.86 11.90
CA THR A 473 -8.74 -44.75 11.20
C THR A 473 -9.43 -45.83 10.39
N ASP A 474 -10.54 -46.37 10.90
CA ASP A 474 -11.15 -47.60 10.40
C ASP A 474 -12.24 -47.31 9.35
N ASP A 475 -12.97 -46.19 9.48
CA ASP A 475 -14.12 -45.85 8.64
C ASP A 475 -13.91 -44.61 7.76
N LEU A 476 -13.23 -43.56 8.26
CA LEU A 476 -13.04 -42.29 7.54
C LEU A 476 -11.73 -42.12 6.78
N ALA A 477 -10.66 -42.85 7.11
CA ALA A 477 -9.36 -42.65 6.46
C ALA A 477 -9.44 -42.84 4.93
N GLY A 478 -9.10 -41.78 4.18
CA GLY A 478 -9.19 -41.75 2.71
C GLY A 478 -10.61 -41.63 2.15
N LYS A 479 -11.59 -41.14 2.94
CA LYS A 479 -12.96 -40.84 2.50
C LYS A 479 -13.12 -39.35 2.14
N PRO A 480 -14.01 -39.01 1.20
CA PRO A 480 -14.19 -37.64 0.75
C PRO A 480 -15.10 -36.82 1.70
N VAL A 481 -14.70 -36.65 2.95
CA VAL A 481 -15.52 -35.94 3.95
C VAL A 481 -15.48 -34.44 3.67
N GLN A 482 -16.59 -33.85 3.23
CA GLN A 482 -16.71 -32.39 3.07
C GLN A 482 -17.27 -31.74 4.33
N LEU A 483 -18.22 -32.41 4.99
CA LEU A 483 -18.87 -31.94 6.22
C LEU A 483 -18.86 -33.02 7.31
N LEU A 484 -18.42 -32.66 8.52
CA LEU A 484 -18.44 -33.52 9.70
C LEU A 484 -19.20 -32.84 10.86
N PHE A 485 -20.24 -33.48 11.42
CA PHE A 485 -20.93 -32.94 12.59
C PHE A 485 -21.19 -33.97 13.69
N GLY A 486 -21.21 -33.49 14.94
CA GLY A 486 -21.53 -34.30 16.13
C GLY A 486 -23.02 -34.31 16.50
N ARG A 487 -23.83 -33.39 15.95
CA ARG A 487 -25.26 -33.26 16.27
C ARG A 487 -26.10 -32.89 15.06
N ILE A 488 -27.35 -33.36 15.01
CA ILE A 488 -28.33 -32.96 13.99
C ILE A 488 -29.10 -31.73 14.46
N GLY A 489 -29.03 -30.65 13.68
CA GLY A 489 -29.85 -29.45 13.86
C GLY A 489 -29.25 -28.38 14.77
N GLY A 490 -29.77 -27.15 14.59
CA GLY A 490 -29.15 -25.91 15.02
C GLY A 490 -28.37 -25.20 13.89
N PHE A 491 -28.33 -25.82 12.71
CA PHE A 491 -27.78 -25.28 11.49
C PHE A 491 -28.63 -25.68 10.26
N LEU A 492 -28.45 -24.98 9.15
CA LEU A 492 -29.07 -25.22 7.86
C LEU A 492 -28.02 -25.11 6.75
N PHE A 493 -27.91 -26.12 5.89
CA PHE A 493 -27.18 -26.08 4.62
C PHE A 493 -28.19 -25.94 3.48
N GLU A 494 -28.23 -24.76 2.88
CA GLU A 494 -29.10 -24.40 1.76
C GLU A 494 -28.26 -24.09 0.51
N ASN A 495 -28.46 -24.82 -0.59
CA ASN A 495 -27.88 -24.50 -1.90
C ASN A 495 -26.33 -24.37 -1.91
N ASN A 496 -25.63 -25.19 -1.13
CA ASN A 496 -24.17 -25.34 -1.18
C ASN A 496 -23.82 -26.46 -2.15
N ASP A 497 -22.67 -26.39 -2.82
CA ASP A 497 -22.10 -27.54 -3.53
C ASP A 497 -21.22 -28.37 -2.59
N LEU A 498 -21.43 -29.69 -2.60
CA LEU A 498 -20.71 -30.67 -1.80
C LEU A 498 -20.18 -31.74 -2.75
N PHE A 499 -18.90 -31.68 -3.15
CA PHE A 499 -18.37 -32.47 -4.26
C PHE A 499 -16.99 -33.09 -3.97
N ASN A 500 -16.62 -34.10 -4.77
CA ASN A 500 -15.28 -34.69 -4.75
C ASN A 500 -14.83 -35.10 -6.16
N VAL A 501 -15.40 -36.18 -6.72
CA VAL A 501 -15.04 -36.70 -8.04
C VAL A 501 -16.28 -37.00 -8.90
N GLN A 502 -17.40 -37.40 -8.30
CA GLN A 502 -18.65 -37.68 -9.02
C GLN A 502 -19.87 -37.55 -8.10
N SER A 503 -21.06 -37.37 -8.68
CA SER A 503 -22.31 -37.40 -7.91
C SER A 503 -22.68 -38.81 -7.44
N GLY A 504 -23.31 -38.88 -6.26
CA GLY A 504 -23.72 -40.08 -5.57
C GLY A 504 -22.65 -40.65 -4.62
N GLU A 505 -21.65 -39.88 -4.23
CA GLU A 505 -20.60 -40.36 -3.32
C GLU A 505 -21.10 -40.42 -1.86
N ASP A 506 -20.91 -41.58 -1.21
CA ASP A 506 -21.10 -41.71 0.24
C ASP A 506 -19.96 -41.00 0.99
N HIS A 507 -20.21 -40.64 2.26
CA HIS A 507 -19.29 -39.94 3.19
C HIS A 507 -19.06 -38.43 2.97
N LEU A 508 -19.53 -37.82 1.87
CA LEU A 508 -19.48 -36.35 1.67
C LEU A 508 -20.00 -35.59 2.90
N ILE A 509 -21.08 -36.10 3.49
CA ILE A 509 -21.64 -35.67 4.77
C ILE A 509 -21.50 -36.83 5.78
N THR A 510 -20.85 -36.55 6.92
CA THR A 510 -20.60 -37.51 8.00
C THR A 510 -21.17 -37.01 9.33
N HIS A 511 -21.95 -37.85 10.02
CA HIS A 511 -22.46 -37.61 11.36
C HIS A 511 -21.83 -38.59 12.36
N GLY A 512 -21.09 -38.07 13.34
CA GLY A 512 -20.45 -38.87 14.38
C GLY A 512 -19.85 -38.02 15.49
N THR A 513 -19.84 -38.53 16.72
CA THR A 513 -19.32 -37.78 17.88
C THR A 513 -17.95 -38.29 18.31
N ARG A 514 -17.10 -37.37 18.78
CA ARG A 514 -15.82 -37.73 19.39
C ARG A 514 -16.02 -38.41 20.76
N PHE A 515 -17.06 -38.09 21.51
CA PHE A 515 -17.15 -38.46 22.93
C PHE A 515 -17.67 -39.88 23.21
N ASP A 516 -18.52 -40.43 22.35
CA ASP A 516 -19.11 -41.77 22.52
C ASP A 516 -18.63 -42.81 21.47
N GLY A 517 -17.86 -42.36 20.47
CA GLY A 517 -17.39 -43.21 19.37
C GLY A 517 -18.49 -43.59 18.37
N TYR A 518 -19.59 -42.82 18.33
CA TYR A 518 -20.69 -43.01 17.39
C TYR A 518 -20.36 -42.49 15.99
N LEU A 519 -20.73 -43.28 14.98
CA LEU A 519 -20.73 -42.93 13.56
C LEU A 519 -22.01 -43.46 12.92
N THR A 520 -22.73 -42.64 12.14
CA THR A 520 -23.86 -43.10 11.33
C THR A 520 -23.41 -43.95 10.15
N THR A 521 -24.30 -44.81 9.65
CA THR A 521 -24.12 -45.42 8.32
C THR A 521 -23.86 -44.33 7.26
N PRO A 522 -22.84 -44.46 6.40
CA PRO A 522 -22.58 -43.52 5.33
C PRO A 522 -23.73 -43.45 4.33
N HIS A 523 -24.00 -42.24 3.84
CA HIS A 523 -25.06 -41.92 2.89
C HIS A 523 -24.63 -40.77 1.98
N ASN A 524 -25.09 -40.79 0.73
CA ASN A 524 -24.90 -39.73 -0.25
C ASN A 524 -25.81 -38.50 -0.01
N LEU A 525 -25.59 -37.42 -0.77
CA LEU A 525 -26.31 -36.15 -0.59
C LEU A 525 -27.84 -36.32 -0.74
N ASP A 526 -28.31 -36.99 -1.78
CA ASP A 526 -29.74 -37.25 -2.03
C ASP A 526 -30.46 -37.82 -0.80
N TRP A 527 -29.82 -38.77 -0.12
CA TRP A 527 -30.38 -39.37 1.09
C TRP A 527 -30.46 -38.36 2.24
N TRP A 528 -29.43 -37.53 2.45
CA TRP A 528 -29.43 -36.51 3.49
C TRP A 528 -30.53 -35.46 3.27
N GLN A 529 -30.71 -34.99 2.03
CA GLN A 529 -31.77 -34.03 1.69
C GLN A 529 -33.17 -34.66 1.84
N ALA A 530 -33.34 -35.94 1.49
CA ALA A 530 -34.61 -36.64 1.63
C ALA A 530 -35.01 -36.94 3.09
N ASN A 531 -34.05 -37.21 3.97
CA ASN A 531 -34.32 -37.62 5.37
C ASN A 531 -34.22 -36.45 6.36
N TYR A 532 -33.44 -35.42 6.06
CA TYR A 532 -33.25 -34.23 6.89
C TYR A 532 -33.48 -32.91 6.11
N PRO A 533 -34.63 -32.72 5.43
CA PRO A 533 -34.90 -31.55 4.59
C PRO A 533 -34.94 -30.20 5.35
N ALA A 534 -35.02 -30.23 6.68
CA ALA A 534 -34.93 -29.04 7.53
C ALA A 534 -33.48 -28.63 7.88
N VAL A 535 -32.49 -29.43 7.46
CA VAL A 535 -31.05 -29.24 7.70
C VAL A 535 -30.26 -29.23 6.39
N PHE A 536 -30.69 -29.99 5.38
CA PHE A 536 -30.09 -30.03 4.04
C PHE A 536 -31.17 -29.83 2.98
N THR A 537 -31.10 -28.73 2.23
CA THR A 537 -32.08 -28.40 1.18
C THR A 537 -31.42 -27.73 -0.03
N GLY A 538 -31.78 -28.16 -1.25
CA GLY A 538 -31.30 -27.57 -2.50
C GLY A 538 -29.79 -27.63 -2.77
N ASN A 539 -29.01 -28.35 -1.96
CA ASN A 539 -27.57 -28.49 -2.14
C ASN A 539 -27.25 -29.27 -3.42
N LEU A 540 -26.12 -28.91 -4.03
CA LEU A 540 -25.58 -29.40 -5.29
C LEU A 540 -24.48 -30.43 -5.04
N GLU A 541 -24.16 -31.22 -6.07
CA GLU A 541 -23.09 -32.22 -6.07
C GLU A 541 -22.54 -32.32 -7.50
N ALA A 542 -21.77 -31.32 -7.92
CA ALA A 542 -21.20 -31.23 -9.26
C ALA A 542 -19.77 -30.68 -9.23
N ASP A 543 -18.97 -30.96 -10.27
CA ASP A 543 -17.64 -30.35 -10.42
C ASP A 543 -17.79 -28.82 -10.47
N PRO A 544 -17.19 -28.05 -9.53
CA PRO A 544 -17.30 -26.61 -9.51
C PRO A 544 -16.76 -25.93 -10.78
N GLY A 545 -15.90 -26.60 -11.54
CA GLY A 545 -15.34 -26.05 -12.78
C GLY A 545 -14.49 -24.80 -12.54
N PHE A 546 -13.57 -24.87 -11.57
CA PHE A 546 -12.59 -23.81 -11.31
C PHE A 546 -11.68 -23.54 -12.52
N VAL A 547 -11.15 -22.32 -12.64
CA VAL A 547 -10.22 -21.93 -13.70
C VAL A 547 -8.90 -22.71 -13.62
N ASP A 548 -8.23 -22.70 -12.47
CA ASP A 548 -6.99 -23.45 -12.24
C ASP A 548 -6.75 -23.72 -10.74
N ALA A 549 -7.54 -24.65 -10.17
CA ALA A 549 -7.42 -25.06 -8.78
C ALA A 549 -6.01 -25.58 -8.41
N ALA A 550 -5.24 -26.10 -9.37
CA ALA A 550 -3.88 -26.61 -9.13
C ALA A 550 -2.85 -25.49 -8.88
N ASN A 551 -3.19 -24.24 -9.24
CA ASN A 551 -2.46 -23.02 -8.88
C ASN A 551 -3.27 -22.12 -7.94
N HIS A 552 -4.22 -22.70 -7.19
CA HIS A 552 -5.10 -22.03 -6.23
C HIS A 552 -6.01 -20.93 -6.83
N ASP A 553 -6.29 -20.99 -8.14
CA ASP A 553 -7.27 -20.12 -8.79
C ASP A 553 -8.67 -20.76 -8.77
N TYR A 554 -9.46 -20.33 -7.78
CA TYR A 554 -10.81 -20.80 -7.51
C TYR A 554 -11.91 -19.92 -8.12
N HIS A 555 -11.59 -19.03 -9.07
CA HIS A 555 -12.64 -18.40 -9.90
C HIS A 555 -13.35 -19.47 -10.73
N LEU A 556 -14.63 -19.24 -11.04
CA LEU A 556 -15.43 -20.14 -11.87
C LEU A 556 -15.03 -19.97 -13.35
N ALA A 557 -14.77 -21.07 -14.05
CA ALA A 557 -14.62 -21.05 -15.50
C ALA A 557 -15.99 -20.80 -16.17
N ALA A 558 -15.99 -20.23 -17.38
CA ALA A 558 -17.21 -19.86 -18.13
C ALA A 558 -18.20 -21.01 -18.43
N THR A 559 -17.84 -22.25 -18.14
CA THR A 559 -18.67 -23.45 -18.29
C THR A 559 -19.06 -24.09 -16.94
N SER A 560 -18.76 -23.44 -15.83
CA SER A 560 -19.06 -23.92 -14.49
C SER A 560 -20.57 -24.08 -14.27
N PRO A 561 -21.02 -25.17 -13.61
CA PRO A 561 -22.41 -25.32 -13.19
C PRO A 561 -22.78 -24.46 -11.98
N MET A 562 -21.82 -23.76 -11.37
CA MET A 562 -22.01 -22.90 -10.18
C MET A 562 -22.40 -21.46 -10.53
N ILE A 563 -22.32 -21.08 -11.81
CA ILE A 563 -22.73 -19.77 -12.33
C ILE A 563 -24.27 -19.71 -12.39
N ASP A 564 -24.87 -18.60 -11.97
CA ASP A 564 -26.32 -18.33 -11.97
C ASP A 564 -27.17 -19.35 -11.16
N THR A 565 -26.56 -20.15 -10.28
CA THR A 565 -27.25 -21.24 -9.54
C THR A 565 -27.30 -21.05 -8.02
N GLY A 566 -26.74 -19.97 -7.48
CA GLY A 566 -26.87 -19.61 -6.07
C GLY A 566 -28.30 -19.18 -5.73
N THR A 567 -28.75 -19.52 -4.53
CA THR A 567 -30.04 -19.00 -4.02
C THR A 567 -29.87 -17.59 -3.46
N PHE A 568 -30.94 -16.79 -3.48
CA PHE A 568 -30.93 -15.46 -2.86
C PHE A 568 -30.71 -15.57 -1.35
N LEU A 569 -29.94 -14.63 -0.78
CA LEU A 569 -29.60 -14.62 0.64
C LEU A 569 -30.85 -14.53 1.51
N THR A 570 -31.75 -13.61 1.16
CA THR A 570 -33.02 -13.37 1.85
C THR A 570 -34.12 -12.97 0.85
N GLN A 571 -35.31 -12.65 1.34
CA GLN A 571 -36.45 -12.20 0.52
C GLN A 571 -37.08 -10.93 1.09
N ALA A 572 -37.63 -10.08 0.23
CA ALA A 572 -38.43 -8.93 0.64
C ALA A 572 -39.71 -9.38 1.36
N ALA A 573 -39.93 -8.93 2.59
CA ALA A 573 -41.02 -9.40 3.45
C ALA A 573 -42.41 -8.98 2.94
N GLU A 574 -42.50 -7.85 2.24
CA GLU A 574 -43.72 -7.28 1.68
C GLU A 574 -43.43 -6.46 0.42
N ALA A 575 -44.44 -6.22 -0.43
CA ALA A 575 -44.28 -5.43 -1.65
C ALA A 575 -44.20 -3.93 -1.32
N GLY A 576 -43.31 -3.19 -1.98
CA GLY A 576 -43.08 -1.79 -1.64
C GLY A 576 -42.20 -1.03 -2.63
N SER A 577 -41.99 0.25 -2.33
CA SER A 577 -41.03 1.12 -3.00
C SER A 577 -40.53 2.20 -2.06
N GLY A 578 -39.24 2.54 -2.18
CA GLY A 578 -38.58 3.49 -1.29
C GLY A 578 -37.16 3.05 -0.92
N ALA A 579 -36.56 3.74 0.04
CA ALA A 579 -35.21 3.48 0.55
C ALA A 579 -35.21 2.71 1.89
N SER A 580 -36.34 2.11 2.26
CA SER A 580 -36.49 1.30 3.46
C SER A 580 -37.10 -0.04 3.04
N LEU A 581 -36.26 -1.07 2.98
CA LEU A 581 -36.59 -2.41 2.50
C LEU A 581 -36.63 -3.37 3.68
N ARG A 582 -37.81 -3.89 4.00
CA ARG A 582 -37.96 -4.93 5.01
C ARG A 582 -37.74 -6.31 4.37
N VAL A 583 -36.86 -7.10 4.96
CA VAL A 583 -36.50 -8.46 4.51
C VAL A 583 -36.93 -9.52 5.53
N ALA A 584 -36.90 -10.79 5.15
CA ALA A 584 -37.17 -11.91 6.05
C ALA A 584 -36.08 -12.06 7.13
N ASP A 585 -34.83 -11.84 6.74
CA ASP A 585 -33.62 -11.91 7.57
C ASP A 585 -32.60 -10.88 7.07
N ALA A 586 -32.20 -9.95 7.94
CA ALA A 586 -31.20 -8.92 7.64
C ALA A 586 -29.77 -9.31 8.09
N GLY A 587 -29.59 -10.42 8.82
CA GLY A 587 -28.30 -10.89 9.32
C GLY A 587 -27.30 -11.30 8.24
N TYR A 588 -27.74 -11.40 6.98
CA TYR A 588 -26.88 -11.61 5.82
C TYR A 588 -26.07 -10.36 5.42
N PHE A 589 -26.47 -9.17 5.88
CA PHE A 589 -25.91 -7.90 5.41
C PHE A 589 -25.33 -7.05 6.54
N ARG A 590 -24.46 -6.11 6.15
CA ARG A 590 -23.94 -5.04 7.02
C ARG A 590 -24.15 -3.64 6.42
N ASP A 591 -24.10 -2.65 7.28
CA ASP A 591 -23.86 -1.26 6.92
C ASP A 591 -22.36 -0.91 7.06
N SER A 592 -22.01 0.35 7.35
CA SER A 592 -20.61 0.74 7.58
C SER A 592 -20.05 0.27 8.92
N PHE A 593 -20.88 -0.22 9.86
CA PHE A 593 -20.53 -0.39 11.27
C PHE A 593 -19.88 0.87 11.89
N GLY A 594 -20.24 2.06 11.40
CA GLY A 594 -19.66 3.33 11.86
C GLY A 594 -18.24 3.63 11.38
N LEU A 595 -17.59 2.73 10.62
CA LEU A 595 -16.27 2.95 10.03
C LEU A 595 -16.38 3.93 8.84
N PRO A 596 -15.80 5.16 8.90
CA PRO A 596 -16.08 6.20 7.90
C PRO A 596 -15.58 5.91 6.48
N ALA A 597 -14.53 5.11 6.35
CA ALA A 597 -13.98 4.68 5.06
C ALA A 597 -14.69 3.45 4.47
N GLU A 598 -15.54 2.77 5.27
CA GLU A 598 -16.16 1.50 4.91
C GLU A 598 -17.61 1.70 4.44
N PRO A 599 -17.91 1.50 3.14
CA PRO A 599 -19.28 1.52 2.68
C PRO A 599 -20.02 0.26 3.14
N GLY A 600 -21.31 0.38 3.47
CA GLY A 600 -22.19 -0.79 3.66
C GLY A 600 -22.42 -1.57 2.37
N ASP A 601 -23.05 -2.75 2.49
CA ASP A 601 -23.16 -3.70 1.38
C ASP A 601 -23.92 -3.14 0.18
N LEU A 602 -23.47 -3.50 -1.03
CA LEU A 602 -24.19 -3.22 -2.27
C LEU A 602 -25.11 -4.40 -2.57
N ILE A 603 -26.42 -4.16 -2.60
CA ILE A 603 -27.45 -5.19 -2.81
C ILE A 603 -28.14 -5.06 -4.15
N GLN A 604 -28.75 -6.17 -4.58
CA GLN A 604 -29.54 -6.29 -5.80
C GLN A 604 -30.77 -7.16 -5.55
N LEU A 605 -31.84 -6.86 -6.29
CA LEU A 605 -33.12 -7.56 -6.21
C LEU A 605 -33.23 -8.55 -7.38
N GLU A 606 -33.78 -9.73 -7.11
CA GLU A 606 -34.06 -10.78 -8.10
C GLU A 606 -34.72 -10.22 -9.36
N GLY A 607 -34.12 -10.49 -10.52
CA GLY A 607 -34.63 -10.05 -11.83
C GLY A 607 -34.51 -8.54 -12.10
N GLN A 608 -33.72 -7.81 -11.32
CA GLN A 608 -33.40 -6.40 -11.54
C GLN A 608 -31.89 -6.19 -11.66
N THR A 609 -31.48 -5.19 -12.45
CA THR A 609 -30.08 -4.73 -12.56
C THR A 609 -29.81 -3.46 -11.75
N ALA A 610 -30.83 -2.93 -11.06
CA ALA A 610 -30.68 -1.76 -10.21
C ALA A 610 -30.11 -2.18 -8.84
N THR A 611 -28.92 -1.69 -8.53
CA THR A 611 -28.29 -1.86 -7.22
C THR A 611 -28.53 -0.68 -6.30
N ALA A 612 -28.57 -0.93 -4.99
CA ALA A 612 -28.60 0.09 -3.95
C ALA A 612 -27.61 -0.27 -2.86
N ARG A 613 -27.02 0.73 -2.20
CA ARG A 613 -26.08 0.52 -1.10
C ARG A 613 -26.80 0.64 0.23
N ILE A 614 -26.54 -0.29 1.15
CA ILE A 614 -27.04 -0.24 2.52
C ILE A 614 -26.33 0.88 3.28
N THR A 615 -27.12 1.76 3.92
CA THR A 615 -26.65 2.87 4.75
C THR A 615 -26.85 2.62 6.25
N ALA A 616 -27.80 1.75 6.61
CA ALA A 616 -27.98 1.25 7.97
C ALA A 616 -28.75 -0.09 7.97
N VAL A 617 -28.50 -0.96 8.95
CA VAL A 617 -29.26 -2.20 9.18
C VAL A 617 -29.93 -2.19 10.55
N ASP A 618 -31.25 -2.38 10.57
CA ASP A 618 -32.00 -2.70 11.79
C ASP A 618 -32.25 -4.21 11.86
N TYR A 619 -31.34 -4.92 12.54
CA TYR A 619 -31.44 -6.35 12.81
C TYR A 619 -32.63 -6.73 13.70
N SER A 620 -33.23 -5.78 14.43
CA SER A 620 -34.39 -6.06 15.31
C SER A 620 -35.72 -6.12 14.55
N THR A 621 -35.83 -5.38 13.45
CA THR A 621 -37.04 -5.37 12.59
C THR A 621 -36.83 -6.07 11.24
N ASN A 622 -35.60 -6.49 10.94
CA ASN A 622 -35.12 -6.95 9.63
C ASN A 622 -35.33 -5.90 8.53
N THR A 623 -34.87 -4.67 8.78
CA THR A 623 -35.01 -3.55 7.84
C THR A 623 -33.66 -3.04 7.35
N LEU A 624 -33.51 -2.91 6.04
CA LEU A 624 -32.35 -2.33 5.36
C LEU A 624 -32.70 -0.89 4.95
N LEU A 625 -31.89 0.09 5.35
CA LEU A 625 -31.95 1.46 4.81
C LEU A 625 -30.96 1.59 3.65
N LEU A 626 -31.37 2.27 2.59
CA LEU A 626 -30.69 2.29 1.30
C LEU A 626 -30.28 3.71 0.86
N ASP A 627 -29.21 3.83 0.08
CA ASP A 627 -28.72 5.10 -0.49
C ASP A 627 -29.69 5.70 -1.53
N ARG A 628 -30.57 4.88 -2.09
CA ARG A 628 -31.56 5.25 -3.10
C ARG A 628 -32.82 4.41 -2.97
N ALA A 629 -33.90 4.87 -3.60
CA ALA A 629 -35.15 4.12 -3.65
C ALA A 629 -35.09 2.97 -4.67
N LEU A 630 -35.53 1.78 -4.25
CA LEU A 630 -35.85 0.65 -5.12
C LEU A 630 -37.37 0.41 -5.18
N THR A 631 -37.82 -0.59 -5.94
CA THR A 631 -39.21 -1.06 -5.98
C THR A 631 -39.20 -2.59 -6.06
N TRP A 632 -40.04 -3.25 -5.26
CA TRP A 632 -39.99 -4.70 -5.08
C TRP A 632 -41.37 -5.32 -4.83
N THR A 633 -41.47 -6.62 -5.06
CA THR A 633 -42.65 -7.44 -4.71
C THR A 633 -42.41 -8.29 -3.46
N ALA A 634 -43.47 -8.66 -2.75
CA ALA A 634 -43.39 -9.57 -1.61
C ALA A 634 -42.81 -10.93 -2.06
N GLY A 635 -41.84 -11.45 -1.32
CA GLY A 635 -41.14 -12.70 -1.62
C GLY A 635 -40.03 -12.59 -2.68
N GLN A 636 -39.76 -11.40 -3.23
CA GLN A 636 -38.68 -11.20 -4.20
C GLN A 636 -37.32 -11.42 -3.54
N GLY A 637 -36.44 -12.18 -4.19
CA GLY A 637 -35.09 -12.44 -3.71
C GLY A 637 -34.25 -11.17 -3.56
N VAL A 638 -33.39 -11.17 -2.54
CA VAL A 638 -32.43 -10.11 -2.25
C VAL A 638 -31.06 -10.77 -1.98
N SER A 639 -30.03 -10.29 -2.67
CA SER A 639 -28.64 -10.73 -2.50
C SER A 639 -27.71 -9.52 -2.46
N LEU A 640 -26.41 -9.77 -2.29
CA LEU A 640 -25.38 -8.84 -2.76
C LEU A 640 -25.53 -8.58 -4.27
N ALA A 641 -24.90 -7.53 -4.78
CA ALA A 641 -24.86 -7.27 -6.22
C ALA A 641 -24.24 -8.46 -6.96
N TYR A 642 -24.87 -8.84 -8.08
CA TYR A 642 -24.63 -10.08 -8.80
C TYR A 642 -24.82 -9.85 -10.31
N GLU A 643 -24.13 -10.62 -11.14
CA GLU A 643 -24.22 -10.54 -12.61
C GLU A 643 -25.07 -11.69 -13.15
N GLY A 644 -25.72 -11.48 -14.31
CA GLY A 644 -26.57 -12.52 -14.90
C GLY A 644 -28.00 -12.62 -14.32
N ALA A 645 -28.45 -13.84 -14.08
CA ALA A 645 -29.79 -14.21 -13.63
C ALA A 645 -29.91 -14.38 -12.10
N GLY A 646 -28.85 -14.84 -11.42
CA GLY A 646 -28.80 -15.02 -9.96
C GLY A 646 -27.36 -14.95 -9.43
N PRO A 647 -27.17 -14.90 -8.10
CA PRO A 647 -25.83 -14.98 -7.51
C PRO A 647 -25.19 -16.34 -7.77
N ASP A 648 -23.86 -16.40 -7.72
CA ASP A 648 -23.13 -17.65 -7.88
C ASP A 648 -22.98 -18.46 -6.58
N VAL A 649 -22.55 -19.72 -6.75
CA VAL A 649 -22.09 -20.60 -5.67
C VAL A 649 -20.56 -20.56 -5.62
N GLY A 650 -19.97 -20.16 -4.50
CA GLY A 650 -18.52 -20.01 -4.33
C GLY A 650 -18.07 -18.63 -3.86
N ALA A 651 -16.75 -18.41 -3.82
CA ALA A 651 -16.13 -17.21 -3.27
C ALA A 651 -16.14 -15.99 -4.19
N TYR A 652 -16.35 -16.23 -5.48
CA TYR A 652 -16.25 -15.23 -6.54
C TYR A 652 -17.50 -15.27 -7.40
N GLU A 653 -18.10 -14.10 -7.61
CA GLU A 653 -19.12 -13.90 -8.62
C GLU A 653 -18.47 -13.93 -10.01
N TYR A 654 -19.00 -14.75 -10.93
CA TYR A 654 -18.59 -14.80 -12.32
C TYR A 654 -19.10 -13.58 -13.08
N ALA A 655 -18.34 -12.49 -12.98
CA ALA A 655 -18.36 -11.48 -14.02
C ALA A 655 -17.58 -12.04 -15.23
N PRO A 656 -18.20 -12.26 -16.42
CA PRO A 656 -17.46 -12.54 -17.63
C PRO A 656 -16.61 -11.30 -17.98
N THR A 657 -15.34 -11.32 -17.58
CA THR A 657 -14.46 -10.17 -17.73
C THR A 657 -14.30 -9.83 -19.21
N ALA A 658 -14.78 -8.65 -19.58
CA ALA A 658 -14.24 -7.99 -20.75
C ALA A 658 -12.75 -7.75 -20.46
N ASN A 659 -11.87 -8.36 -21.25
CA ASN A 659 -10.42 -8.15 -21.18
C ASN A 659 -10.14 -6.64 -21.03
N ARG A 660 -9.30 -6.29 -20.07
CA ARG A 660 -8.95 -4.91 -19.71
C ARG A 660 -7.62 -4.57 -20.40
N PRO A 661 -7.40 -3.31 -20.81
CA PRO A 661 -6.13 -2.93 -21.41
C PRO A 661 -4.99 -3.03 -20.39
N PRO A 662 -3.75 -3.35 -20.82
CA PRO A 662 -2.58 -3.35 -19.96
C PRO A 662 -2.33 -1.98 -19.32
N TYR A 663 -1.56 -1.95 -18.23
CA TYR A 663 -1.18 -0.70 -17.59
C TYR A 663 -0.28 0.14 -18.51
N ALA A 664 -0.40 1.46 -18.44
CA ALA A 664 0.46 2.36 -19.19
C ALA A 664 1.93 2.17 -18.77
N PRO A 665 2.86 1.90 -19.71
CA PRO A 665 4.27 1.73 -19.38
C PRO A 665 4.88 3.04 -18.89
N GLN A 666 5.92 2.95 -18.08
CA GLN A 666 6.73 4.11 -17.70
C GLN A 666 7.96 4.18 -18.60
N GLY A 667 8.16 5.30 -19.30
CA GLY A 667 9.45 5.55 -19.95
C GLY A 667 10.59 5.61 -18.92
N THR A 668 11.80 5.18 -19.27
CA THR A 668 12.97 5.16 -18.38
C THR A 668 14.20 5.84 -18.98
N TYR A 669 14.44 5.71 -20.29
CA TYR A 669 15.52 6.40 -21.01
C TYR A 669 15.05 6.93 -22.38
N PRO A 670 15.46 8.15 -22.82
CA PRO A 670 16.17 9.16 -22.05
C PRO A 670 15.40 9.63 -20.81
N ALA A 671 16.14 10.07 -19.78
CA ALA A 671 15.53 10.69 -18.62
C ALA A 671 14.75 11.95 -19.03
N ASN A 672 13.72 12.32 -18.23
CA ASN A 672 12.90 13.48 -18.60
C ASN A 672 13.71 14.77 -18.43
N GLY A 673 13.84 15.55 -19.51
CA GLY A 673 14.66 16.75 -19.54
C GLY A 673 16.13 16.51 -19.92
N THR A 674 16.54 15.33 -20.40
CA THR A 674 17.92 15.11 -20.86
C THR A 674 18.29 16.08 -22.00
N VAL A 675 19.48 16.68 -21.90
CA VAL A 675 20.11 17.47 -22.97
C VAL A 675 21.33 16.72 -23.51
N GLY A 676 21.75 17.02 -24.74
CA GLY A 676 22.91 16.36 -25.34
C GLY A 676 22.67 14.98 -25.96
N GLU A 677 21.43 14.62 -26.26
CA GLU A 677 21.14 13.32 -26.91
C GLU A 677 21.61 13.28 -28.38
N LEU A 678 21.84 12.06 -28.87
CA LEU A 678 22.22 11.80 -30.26
C LEU A 678 21.01 11.90 -31.21
N LEU A 679 21.25 11.78 -32.53
CA LEU A 679 20.16 11.73 -33.53
C LEU A 679 19.42 10.38 -33.59
N THR A 680 19.95 9.35 -32.92
CA THR A 680 19.37 7.99 -32.84
C THR A 680 19.42 7.46 -31.40
N PRO A 681 18.73 8.09 -30.43
CA PRO A 681 18.70 7.60 -29.06
C PRO A 681 17.94 6.27 -28.99
N THR A 682 18.32 5.42 -28.04
CA THR A 682 17.57 4.19 -27.73
C THR A 682 16.56 4.48 -26.63
N LEU A 683 15.28 4.55 -26.99
CA LEU A 683 14.21 4.71 -26.02
C LEU A 683 14.06 3.41 -25.21
N GLN A 684 13.76 3.52 -23.92
CA GLN A 684 13.57 2.39 -23.00
C GLN A 684 12.41 2.64 -22.05
N SER A 685 11.71 1.59 -21.63
CA SER A 685 10.56 1.66 -20.73
C SER A 685 10.55 0.54 -19.69
N SER A 686 9.58 0.60 -18.77
CA SER A 686 9.31 -0.43 -17.77
C SER A 686 8.95 -1.77 -18.41
N VAL A 687 9.03 -2.85 -17.62
CA VAL A 687 8.44 -4.13 -18.02
C VAL A 687 6.93 -4.00 -18.24
N PHE A 688 6.37 -4.92 -19.03
CA PHE A 688 4.92 -5.06 -19.22
C PHE A 688 4.24 -5.45 -17.91
N SER A 689 3.02 -4.94 -17.70
CA SER A 689 2.17 -5.26 -16.56
C SER A 689 0.71 -5.07 -16.97
N ASP A 690 -0.15 -5.98 -16.53
CA ASP A 690 -1.54 -6.08 -16.96
C ASP A 690 -2.45 -6.28 -15.75
N PRO A 691 -3.66 -5.67 -15.70
CA PRO A 691 -4.63 -5.93 -14.65
C PRO A 691 -5.25 -7.34 -14.70
N ASP A 692 -5.19 -8.05 -15.83
CA ASP A 692 -5.73 -9.41 -16.00
C ASP A 692 -4.60 -10.47 -15.88
N PRO A 693 -4.67 -11.37 -14.87
CA PRO A 693 -3.68 -12.43 -14.70
C PRO A 693 -3.57 -13.33 -15.93
N GLY A 694 -2.32 -13.64 -16.34
CA GLY A 694 -2.04 -14.51 -17.49
C GLY A 694 -1.96 -13.78 -18.85
N ASN A 695 -2.32 -12.50 -18.93
CA ASN A 695 -2.02 -11.67 -20.10
C ASN A 695 -0.51 -11.47 -20.27
N VAL A 696 -0.03 -11.47 -21.51
CA VAL A 696 1.39 -11.31 -21.88
C VAL A 696 1.59 -10.20 -22.91
N HIS A 697 2.79 -9.62 -22.94
CA HIS A 697 3.15 -8.56 -23.86
C HIS A 697 3.08 -9.03 -25.32
N GLY A 698 2.13 -8.50 -26.09
CA GLY A 698 1.92 -8.85 -27.50
C GLY A 698 2.64 -7.91 -28.48
N ALA A 699 2.60 -6.61 -28.24
CA ALA A 699 3.13 -5.60 -29.15
C ALA A 699 3.47 -4.28 -28.44
N SER A 700 4.23 -3.42 -29.10
CA SER A 700 4.58 -2.07 -28.61
C SER A 700 4.41 -1.00 -29.68
N GLN A 701 4.06 0.22 -29.28
CA GLN A 701 4.06 1.38 -30.18
C GLN A 701 4.87 2.53 -29.57
N TRP A 702 5.79 3.08 -30.35
CA TRP A 702 6.71 4.15 -29.96
C TRP A 702 6.46 5.39 -30.81
N GLN A 703 6.37 6.56 -30.17
CA GLN A 703 6.24 7.85 -30.84
C GLN A 703 7.31 8.83 -30.37
N VAL A 704 7.83 9.63 -31.31
CA VAL A 704 8.65 10.82 -31.08
C VAL A 704 8.11 11.98 -31.92
N ASP A 705 7.93 13.15 -31.32
CA ASP A 705 7.41 14.37 -31.94
C ASP A 705 8.23 15.61 -31.50
N ASP A 706 8.29 16.67 -32.32
CA ASP A 706 8.90 17.95 -31.94
C ASP A 706 7.92 18.95 -31.28
N ASP A 707 6.66 18.54 -31.12
CA ASP A 707 5.69 19.14 -30.19
C ASP A 707 5.30 18.21 -29.04
N SER A 708 4.64 18.76 -28.02
CA SER A 708 4.22 18.01 -26.82
C SER A 708 2.82 17.39 -26.91
N ASP A 709 2.06 17.65 -27.97
CA ASP A 709 0.69 17.13 -28.14
C ASP A 709 0.61 15.89 -29.05
N PHE A 710 1.72 15.57 -29.72
CA PHE A 710 1.91 14.42 -30.60
C PHE A 710 0.98 14.46 -31.81
N SER A 711 0.66 15.66 -32.31
CA SER A 711 -0.24 15.82 -33.47
C SER A 711 0.45 15.63 -34.82
N SER A 712 1.79 15.63 -34.88
CA SER A 712 2.53 15.35 -36.11
C SER A 712 3.84 14.54 -35.95
N PRO A 713 3.81 13.33 -35.37
CA PRO A 713 5.02 12.62 -34.94
C PRO A 713 6.08 12.48 -36.04
N VAL A 714 7.28 13.01 -35.79
CA VAL A 714 8.44 12.84 -36.67
C VAL A 714 8.79 11.36 -36.87
N TRP A 715 8.47 10.52 -35.88
CA TRP A 715 8.52 9.06 -35.97
C TRP A 715 7.41 8.44 -35.11
N ASP A 716 6.69 7.49 -35.71
CA ASP A 716 5.68 6.65 -35.09
C ASP A 716 5.89 5.23 -35.63
N GLU A 717 6.09 4.26 -34.75
CA GLU A 717 6.36 2.86 -35.10
C GLU A 717 5.58 1.92 -34.17
N GLN A 718 4.61 1.23 -34.75
CA GLN A 718 3.87 0.14 -34.13
C GLN A 718 4.54 -1.18 -34.52
N ASP A 719 5.19 -1.84 -33.57
CA ASP A 719 5.80 -3.16 -33.74
C ASP A 719 4.84 -4.22 -33.21
N THR A 720 4.19 -4.94 -34.13
CA THR A 720 3.11 -5.89 -33.83
C THR A 720 3.56 -7.31 -33.53
N ASP A 721 4.86 -7.61 -33.63
CA ASP A 721 5.41 -8.97 -33.56
C ASP A 721 6.57 -9.09 -32.54
N SER A 722 6.78 -8.09 -31.65
CA SER A 722 7.81 -8.17 -30.61
C SER A 722 7.49 -7.43 -29.31
N ASP A 723 7.79 -8.10 -28.19
CA ASP A 723 7.59 -7.75 -26.79
C ASP A 723 8.60 -6.72 -26.26
N LYS A 724 8.90 -5.69 -27.06
CA LYS A 724 10.01 -4.75 -26.85
C LYS A 724 9.77 -3.75 -25.71
N THR A 725 10.65 -3.77 -24.72
CA THR A 725 10.81 -2.68 -23.73
C THR A 725 11.87 -1.64 -24.12
N SER A 726 12.42 -1.72 -25.34
CA SER A 726 13.34 -0.70 -25.88
C SER A 726 13.35 -0.68 -27.41
N GLN A 727 13.57 0.51 -28.00
CA GLN A 727 13.62 0.72 -29.45
C GLN A 727 14.53 1.92 -29.79
N ALA A 728 15.39 1.77 -30.81
CA ALA A 728 16.23 2.87 -31.30
C ALA A 728 15.49 3.74 -32.31
N VAL A 729 15.55 5.07 -32.13
CA VAL A 729 15.00 6.02 -33.11
C VAL A 729 15.79 5.92 -34.42
N PRO A 730 15.14 5.73 -35.58
CA PRO A 730 15.83 5.64 -36.87
C PRO A 730 16.61 6.89 -37.25
N SER A 731 17.70 6.72 -38.00
CA SER A 731 18.49 7.85 -38.49
C SER A 731 17.69 8.75 -39.44
N ALA A 732 18.07 10.04 -39.47
CA ALA A 732 17.39 11.10 -40.22
C ALA A 732 15.94 11.40 -39.80
N LYS A 733 15.51 10.97 -38.60
CA LYS A 733 14.24 11.39 -37.98
C LYS A 733 14.35 12.67 -37.16
N LEU A 734 15.45 12.83 -36.43
CA LEU A 734 15.66 13.95 -35.52
C LEU A 734 16.51 15.06 -36.16
N SER A 735 16.47 16.25 -35.55
CA SER A 735 17.26 17.43 -35.92
C SER A 735 17.94 18.06 -34.71
N TYR A 736 19.09 18.68 -34.93
CA TYR A 736 19.87 19.36 -33.89
C TYR A 736 19.19 20.65 -33.40
N SER A 737 19.32 20.92 -32.09
CA SER A 737 18.65 22.01 -31.35
C SER A 737 17.12 21.94 -31.33
N THR A 738 16.56 20.75 -31.50
CA THR A 738 15.14 20.49 -31.32
C THR A 738 14.94 19.71 -30.02
N ALA A 739 13.96 20.14 -29.22
CA ALA A 739 13.44 19.36 -28.11
C ALA A 739 12.42 18.37 -28.69
N TYR A 740 12.58 17.09 -28.37
CA TYR A 740 11.72 16.01 -28.81
C TYR A 740 11.00 15.40 -27.62
N TYR A 741 9.69 15.24 -27.77
CA TYR A 741 8.83 14.53 -26.83
C TYR A 741 8.66 13.11 -27.32
N TRP A 742 8.66 12.14 -26.41
CA TRP A 742 8.47 10.74 -26.75
C TRP A 742 7.57 10.02 -25.75
N ARG A 743 6.87 9.00 -26.24
CA ARG A 743 5.96 8.16 -25.46
C ARG A 743 5.87 6.76 -26.05
N VAL A 744 5.46 5.80 -25.23
CA VAL A 744 5.28 4.39 -25.60
C VAL A 744 3.98 3.84 -25.00
N ARG A 745 3.38 2.85 -25.66
CA ARG A 745 2.28 2.04 -25.14
C ARG A 745 2.44 0.59 -25.54
N TYR A 746 1.82 -0.31 -24.77
CA TYR A 746 1.89 -1.76 -24.98
C TYR A 746 0.53 -2.33 -25.39
N GLN A 747 0.56 -3.46 -26.08
CA GLN A 747 -0.61 -4.30 -26.37
C GLN A 747 -0.47 -5.63 -25.63
N ASP A 748 -1.58 -6.15 -25.12
CA ASP A 748 -1.66 -7.51 -24.61
C ASP A 748 -1.75 -8.55 -25.76
N ASN A 749 -1.79 -9.84 -25.41
CA ASN A 749 -2.00 -10.95 -26.33
C ASN A 749 -3.46 -11.15 -26.79
N HIS A 750 -4.39 -10.33 -26.29
CA HIS A 750 -5.82 -10.35 -26.65
C HIS A 750 -6.21 -9.18 -27.58
N GLY A 751 -5.29 -8.25 -27.82
CA GLY A 751 -5.40 -7.17 -28.79
C GLY A 751 -5.73 -5.79 -28.20
N LEU A 752 -5.79 -5.61 -26.87
CA LEU A 752 -6.03 -4.29 -26.27
C LEU A 752 -4.74 -3.54 -25.99
N TRP A 753 -4.82 -2.22 -26.18
CA TRP A 753 -3.71 -1.29 -25.98
C TRP A 753 -3.84 -0.56 -24.65
N SER A 754 -2.73 -0.41 -23.93
CA SER A 754 -2.63 0.50 -22.80
C SER A 754 -2.83 1.96 -23.25
N GLU A 755 -3.14 2.81 -22.28
CA GLU A 755 -2.87 4.25 -22.43
C GLU A 755 -1.39 4.50 -22.69
N TRP A 756 -1.08 5.67 -23.26
CA TRP A 756 0.29 6.11 -23.48
C TRP A 756 1.01 6.39 -22.15
N SER A 757 2.30 6.08 -22.09
CA SER A 757 3.19 6.57 -21.05
C SER A 757 3.15 8.10 -20.93
N ASP A 758 3.36 8.63 -19.73
CA ASP A 758 3.66 10.05 -19.55
C ASP A 758 4.77 10.49 -20.53
N PRO A 759 4.56 11.58 -21.30
CA PRO A 759 5.51 11.97 -22.32
C PRO A 759 6.79 12.53 -21.69
N ARG A 760 7.93 12.08 -22.20
CA ARG A 760 9.26 12.52 -21.76
C ARG A 760 9.92 13.37 -22.83
N VAL A 761 10.61 14.43 -22.42
CA VAL A 761 11.33 15.33 -23.33
C VAL A 761 12.83 15.08 -23.28
N PHE A 762 13.51 15.13 -24.42
CA PHE A 762 14.96 15.26 -24.53
C PHE A 762 15.34 16.31 -25.58
N THR A 763 16.56 16.85 -25.53
CA THR A 763 17.07 17.80 -26.54
C THR A 763 18.31 17.22 -27.22
N VAL A 764 18.34 17.28 -28.55
CA VAL A 764 19.52 16.91 -29.36
C VAL A 764 20.40 18.15 -29.52
N ASP A 765 21.66 18.12 -29.04
CA ASP A 765 22.55 19.29 -29.11
C ASP A 765 23.38 19.38 -30.39
N ARG A 766 23.79 20.59 -30.77
CA ARG A 766 24.56 20.86 -32.00
C ARG A 766 25.98 20.27 -32.01
N TYR A 767 26.44 19.70 -30.90
CA TYR A 767 27.74 19.06 -30.80
C TYR A 767 27.58 17.54 -30.73
N SER A 768 28.46 16.85 -31.46
CA SER A 768 28.51 15.40 -31.54
C SER A 768 29.92 14.94 -31.17
N PRO A 769 30.09 13.73 -30.59
CA PRO A 769 31.41 13.20 -30.30
C PRO A 769 32.27 13.07 -31.57
N VAL A 770 33.47 13.64 -31.53
CA VAL A 770 34.53 13.36 -32.51
C VAL A 770 35.18 12.04 -32.13
N TYR A 771 34.81 10.99 -32.84
CA TYR A 771 35.29 9.62 -32.65
C TYR A 771 36.77 9.48 -33.02
N ARG A 772 37.56 8.82 -32.16
CA ARG A 772 38.96 8.49 -32.40
C ARG A 772 39.12 7.04 -32.85
N PHE A 773 39.91 6.84 -33.89
CA PHE A 773 40.31 5.52 -34.38
C PHE A 773 41.82 5.41 -34.43
N TRP A 774 42.36 4.33 -33.89
CA TRP A 774 43.77 3.95 -34.04
C TRP A 774 43.98 3.15 -35.32
N LYS A 775 45.06 3.45 -36.07
CA LYS A 775 45.45 2.76 -37.30
C LYS A 775 46.82 2.08 -37.10
N PRO A 776 46.88 0.82 -36.64
CA PRO A 776 48.13 0.18 -36.22
C PRO A 776 49.21 0.10 -37.31
N ALA A 777 48.81 -0.12 -38.56
CA ALA A 777 49.74 -0.32 -39.68
C ALA A 777 50.61 0.92 -39.97
N ASP A 778 50.04 2.11 -39.83
CA ASP A 778 50.69 3.39 -40.13
C ASP A 778 50.97 4.21 -38.87
N ASN A 779 50.76 3.64 -37.68
CA ASN A 779 51.10 4.22 -36.37
C ASN A 779 50.49 5.63 -36.16
N THR A 780 49.24 5.82 -36.62
CA THR A 780 48.52 7.11 -36.76
C THR A 780 47.07 7.01 -36.28
N HIS A 781 46.42 8.16 -36.06
CA HIS A 781 45.01 8.23 -35.66
C HIS A 781 44.14 8.88 -36.75
N PHE A 782 42.89 8.46 -36.80
CA PHE A 782 41.82 9.07 -37.61
C PHE A 782 40.73 9.64 -36.67
N TYR A 783 40.12 10.75 -37.09
CA TYR A 783 39.12 11.48 -36.31
C TYR A 783 37.93 11.82 -37.20
N THR A 784 36.71 11.51 -36.74
CA THR A 784 35.49 11.88 -37.47
C THR A 784 34.35 12.20 -36.52
N ILE A 785 33.51 13.17 -36.89
CA ILE A 785 32.24 13.46 -36.23
C ILE A 785 31.06 12.75 -36.91
N GLU A 786 31.28 12.20 -38.10
CA GLU A 786 30.23 11.60 -38.93
C GLU A 786 29.91 10.20 -38.43
N GLU A 787 28.77 10.03 -37.78
CA GLU A 787 28.28 8.74 -37.27
C GLU A 787 28.28 7.65 -38.35
N SER A 788 27.87 7.98 -39.57
CA SER A 788 27.89 7.05 -40.71
C SER A 788 29.30 6.67 -41.19
N GLU A 789 30.30 7.53 -41.00
CA GLU A 789 31.72 7.22 -41.26
C GLU A 789 32.26 6.32 -40.15
N LYS A 790 31.95 6.62 -38.87
CA LYS A 790 32.25 5.76 -37.71
C LYS A 790 31.68 4.34 -37.89
N ASP A 791 30.38 4.20 -38.18
CA ASP A 791 29.72 2.90 -38.35
C ASP A 791 30.31 2.10 -39.52
N LYS A 792 30.60 2.77 -40.64
CA LYS A 792 31.27 2.16 -41.79
C LYS A 792 32.68 1.68 -41.44
N LEU A 793 33.45 2.44 -40.68
CA LEU A 793 34.79 2.04 -40.25
C LEU A 793 34.75 0.82 -39.31
N ILE A 794 33.79 0.78 -38.37
CA ILE A 794 33.59 -0.36 -37.46
C ILE A 794 33.15 -1.61 -38.23
N ARG A 795 32.16 -1.49 -39.12
CA ARG A 795 31.59 -2.63 -39.85
C ARG A 795 32.50 -3.16 -40.96
N ASP A 796 33.01 -2.27 -41.81
CA ASP A 796 33.66 -2.67 -43.08
C ASP A 796 35.20 -2.62 -43.01
N TYR A 797 35.78 -1.87 -42.05
CA TYR A 797 37.23 -1.59 -41.98
C TYR A 797 37.86 -1.86 -40.59
N SER A 798 37.22 -2.66 -39.73
CA SER A 798 37.75 -3.08 -38.41
C SER A 798 39.08 -3.84 -38.46
N HIS A 799 39.46 -4.36 -39.64
CA HIS A 799 40.78 -4.95 -39.89
C HIS A 799 41.89 -3.92 -40.16
N ILE A 800 41.54 -2.63 -40.31
CA ILE A 800 42.46 -1.50 -40.51
C ILE A 800 42.44 -0.54 -39.31
N TYR A 801 41.26 -0.33 -38.73
CA TYR A 801 41.02 0.65 -37.66
C TYR A 801 40.51 -0.01 -36.38
N THR A 802 41.09 0.38 -35.24
CA THR A 802 40.56 0.08 -33.90
C THR A 802 39.81 1.31 -33.40
N PHE A 803 38.52 1.17 -33.07
CA PHE A 803 37.74 2.25 -32.46
C PHE A 803 38.17 2.46 -31.01
N GLU A 804 38.47 3.71 -30.63
CA GLU A 804 38.92 4.08 -29.28
C GLU A 804 37.88 4.87 -28.47
N GLY A 805 36.69 5.11 -29.04
CA GLY A 805 35.63 5.92 -28.43
C GLY A 805 35.70 7.42 -28.80
N PRO A 806 34.89 8.27 -28.15
CA PRO A 806 34.95 9.72 -28.30
C PRO A 806 36.30 10.30 -27.85
N ALA A 807 36.81 11.28 -28.62
CA ALA A 807 37.99 12.08 -28.26
C ALA A 807 37.62 13.34 -27.46
N TYR A 808 36.56 13.99 -27.89
CA TYR A 808 35.96 15.25 -27.41
C TYR A 808 34.65 15.48 -28.17
N TYR A 809 33.80 16.43 -27.76
CA TYR A 809 32.63 16.85 -28.54
C TYR A 809 32.94 18.16 -29.30
N ALA A 810 32.53 18.23 -30.56
CA ALA A 810 32.65 19.41 -31.41
C ALA A 810 31.35 19.64 -32.19
N TYR A 811 31.18 20.82 -32.80
CA TYR A 811 29.94 21.15 -33.51
C TYR A 811 29.89 20.52 -34.90
N VAL A 812 28.71 20.02 -35.27
CA VAL A 812 28.46 19.46 -36.61
C VAL A 812 28.42 20.55 -37.68
N LYS A 813 28.68 20.15 -38.92
CA LYS A 813 28.88 21.07 -40.06
C LYS A 813 27.62 21.82 -40.51
N ASP A 814 26.43 21.30 -40.20
CA ASP A 814 25.19 21.73 -40.87
C ASP A 814 24.58 23.01 -40.27
N GLN A 815 24.81 23.31 -38.98
CA GLN A 815 24.44 24.59 -38.34
C GLN A 815 25.40 25.01 -37.19
N PRO A 816 26.68 25.29 -37.47
CA PRO A 816 27.66 25.65 -36.45
C PRO A 816 27.29 26.97 -35.72
N PRO A 817 27.47 27.07 -34.39
CA PRO A 817 27.18 28.31 -33.66
C PRO A 817 28.09 29.48 -34.06
N THR A 818 27.55 30.70 -33.93
CA THR A 818 28.32 31.93 -34.11
C THR A 818 29.51 31.99 -33.14
N GLY A 819 30.71 32.25 -33.67
CA GLY A 819 31.97 32.26 -32.90
C GLY A 819 32.81 30.98 -33.04
N THR A 820 32.27 29.91 -33.64
CA THR A 820 33.04 28.72 -34.03
C THR A 820 33.66 28.89 -35.42
N LEU A 821 34.78 28.20 -35.67
CA LEU A 821 35.45 28.12 -36.97
C LEU A 821 35.52 26.65 -37.44
N PRO A 822 35.51 26.41 -38.77
CA PRO A 822 35.65 25.06 -39.32
C PRO A 822 37.05 24.50 -39.09
N VAL A 823 37.12 23.24 -38.65
CA VAL A 823 38.34 22.44 -38.67
C VAL A 823 38.39 21.69 -40.01
N TYR A 824 39.30 22.13 -40.88
CA TYR A 824 39.50 21.61 -42.23
C TYR A 824 40.23 20.28 -42.24
N ARG A 825 39.69 19.29 -42.96
CA ARG A 825 40.31 17.98 -43.20
C ARG A 825 40.99 17.93 -44.57
N PHE A 826 42.17 17.33 -44.59
CA PHE A 826 42.95 17.09 -45.79
C PHE A 826 43.41 15.63 -45.84
N TRP A 827 43.30 15.01 -47.02
CA TRP A 827 43.88 13.70 -47.30
C TRP A 827 45.29 13.81 -47.86
N LYS A 828 46.23 13.00 -47.35
CA LYS A 828 47.62 12.93 -47.78
C LYS A 828 47.90 11.56 -48.40
N ALA A 829 47.83 11.50 -49.73
CA ALA A 829 47.89 10.24 -50.47
C ALA A 829 49.26 9.51 -50.41
N SER A 830 50.34 10.20 -50.02
CA SER A 830 51.69 9.63 -49.98
C SER A 830 51.92 8.60 -48.87
N ASP A 831 51.14 8.69 -47.78
CA ASP A 831 51.25 7.82 -46.60
C ASP A 831 49.89 7.42 -46.01
N ASN A 832 48.80 7.68 -46.72
CA ASN A 832 47.42 7.33 -46.33
C ASN A 832 46.97 7.94 -44.98
N THR A 833 47.38 9.19 -44.71
CA THR A 833 47.06 9.91 -43.48
C THR A 833 46.14 11.12 -43.73
N HIS A 834 45.53 11.62 -42.65
CA HIS A 834 44.72 12.85 -42.68
C HIS A 834 45.40 13.95 -41.87
N PHE A 835 45.24 15.19 -42.29
CA PHE A 835 45.67 16.40 -41.58
C PHE A 835 44.46 17.27 -41.25
N TYR A 836 44.51 17.94 -40.09
CA TYR A 836 43.42 18.76 -39.55
C TYR A 836 43.95 20.13 -39.12
N THR A 837 43.26 21.20 -39.51
CA THR A 837 43.60 22.57 -39.09
C THR A 837 42.39 23.49 -39.03
N ILE A 838 42.32 24.36 -38.03
CA ILE A 838 41.33 25.44 -37.93
C ILE A 838 41.85 26.76 -38.55
N GLU A 839 43.14 26.83 -38.84
CA GLU A 839 43.81 28.05 -39.29
C GLU A 839 43.62 28.26 -40.79
N GLU A 840 42.77 29.23 -41.17
CA GLU A 840 42.47 29.57 -42.56
C GLU A 840 43.74 29.82 -43.39
N ALA A 841 44.76 30.45 -42.80
CA ALA A 841 46.04 30.71 -43.44
C ALA A 841 46.86 29.41 -43.67
N GLU A 842 46.77 28.43 -42.78
CA GLU A 842 47.40 27.12 -42.95
C GLU A 842 46.68 26.32 -44.05
N LYS A 843 45.34 26.26 -44.00
CA LYS A 843 44.52 25.68 -45.07
C LYS A 843 44.81 26.32 -46.43
N GLN A 844 44.90 27.65 -46.52
CA GLN A 844 45.14 28.34 -47.79
C GLN A 844 46.56 28.06 -48.32
N LYS A 845 47.56 28.05 -47.43
CA LYS A 845 48.94 27.65 -47.77
C LYS A 845 49.00 26.22 -48.33
N LEU A 846 48.26 25.28 -47.74
CA LEU A 846 48.19 23.89 -48.21
C LEU A 846 47.55 23.79 -49.60
N VAL A 847 46.43 24.47 -49.84
CA VAL A 847 45.75 24.51 -51.14
C VAL A 847 46.63 25.12 -52.23
N ASP A 848 47.21 26.30 -51.99
CA ASP A 848 47.92 27.05 -53.03
C ASP A 848 49.31 26.48 -53.35
N ASN A 849 50.04 26.00 -52.35
CA ASN A 849 51.46 25.63 -52.50
C ASN A 849 51.73 24.12 -52.37
N TYR A 850 50.81 23.34 -51.78
CA TYR A 850 51.01 21.92 -51.46
C TYR A 850 49.86 21.01 -51.93
N SER A 851 49.02 21.46 -52.87
CA SER A 851 47.93 20.66 -53.47
C SER A 851 48.40 19.42 -54.26
N HIS A 852 49.71 19.28 -54.50
CA HIS A 852 50.33 18.06 -55.03
C HIS A 852 50.66 17.02 -53.94
N ILE A 853 50.45 17.35 -52.66
CA ILE A 853 50.65 16.48 -51.48
C ILE A 853 49.34 16.28 -50.72
N TYR A 854 48.54 17.35 -50.58
CA TYR A 854 47.30 17.37 -49.80
C TYR A 854 46.08 17.63 -50.68
N THR A 855 45.10 16.74 -50.62
CA THR A 855 43.75 16.94 -51.17
C THR A 855 42.87 17.55 -50.08
N TYR A 856 42.25 18.71 -50.34
CA TYR A 856 41.29 19.32 -49.42
C TYR A 856 39.94 18.57 -49.47
N GLU A 857 39.44 18.14 -48.32
CA GLU A 857 38.18 17.37 -48.21
C GLU A 857 36.99 18.18 -47.70
N GLY A 858 37.24 19.39 -47.16
CA GLY A 858 36.21 20.25 -46.55
C GLY A 858 36.36 20.41 -45.03
N PRO A 859 35.42 21.10 -44.37
CA PRO A 859 35.29 21.08 -42.91
C PRO A 859 34.89 19.68 -42.42
N ALA A 860 35.61 19.13 -41.44
CA ALA A 860 35.21 17.90 -40.75
C ALA A 860 34.23 18.17 -39.61
N PHE A 861 34.45 19.24 -38.84
CA PHE A 861 33.62 19.71 -37.73
C PHE A 861 33.93 21.18 -37.46
N TYR A 862 33.21 21.81 -36.55
CA TYR A 862 33.42 23.19 -36.11
C TYR A 862 33.81 23.22 -34.63
N ALA A 863 34.78 24.06 -34.30
CA ALA A 863 35.33 24.20 -32.94
C ALA A 863 35.60 25.68 -32.63
N TYR A 864 35.86 26.02 -31.37
CA TYR A 864 36.18 27.40 -31.01
C TYR A 864 37.65 27.73 -31.32
N ALA A 865 37.86 28.92 -31.89
CA ALA A 865 39.19 29.47 -32.10
C ALA A 865 39.86 29.84 -30.78
N ILE A 866 41.20 29.89 -30.78
CA ILE A 866 42.00 30.28 -29.61
C ILE A 866 41.58 31.69 -29.16
N GLY A 867 41.19 31.83 -27.89
CA GLY A 867 40.76 33.10 -27.31
C GLY A 867 39.34 33.56 -27.68
N GLN A 868 38.52 32.72 -28.33
CA GLN A 868 37.10 32.99 -28.65
C GLN A 868 36.19 31.84 -28.17
N HIS A 869 36.52 31.22 -27.04
CA HIS A 869 35.87 30.01 -26.54
C HIS A 869 35.13 30.22 -25.20
N PRO A 870 34.04 29.49 -24.92
CA PRO A 870 33.40 29.41 -23.60
C PRO A 870 34.34 28.87 -22.51
N ILE A 871 34.06 29.20 -21.24
CA ILE A 871 34.91 28.88 -20.09
C ILE A 871 34.97 27.39 -19.72
N ASP A 872 33.96 26.64 -20.16
CA ASP A 872 33.73 25.20 -19.96
C ASP A 872 34.32 24.33 -21.10
N THR A 873 34.94 24.94 -22.10
CA THR A 873 35.66 24.22 -23.17
C THR A 873 37.12 24.01 -22.84
N LEU A 874 37.66 22.87 -23.29
CA LEU A 874 39.05 22.47 -23.09
C LEU A 874 39.85 22.59 -24.41
N PRO A 875 41.14 22.95 -24.33
CA PRO A 875 42.01 23.02 -25.50
C PRO A 875 42.33 21.64 -26.06
N VAL A 876 42.24 21.50 -27.38
CA VAL A 876 42.78 20.36 -28.13
C VAL A 876 44.21 20.69 -28.54
N TYR A 877 45.14 19.82 -28.14
CA TYR A 877 46.58 19.95 -28.32
C TYR A 877 47.06 19.23 -29.58
N ARG A 878 47.86 19.90 -30.41
CA ARG A 878 48.50 19.33 -31.60
C ARG A 878 49.96 18.99 -31.33
N PHE A 879 50.36 17.79 -31.73
CA PHE A 879 51.73 17.30 -31.70
C PHE A 879 52.18 16.90 -33.10
N TRP A 880 53.37 17.33 -33.52
CA TRP A 880 54.02 16.89 -34.75
C TRP A 880 54.92 15.67 -34.50
N LYS A 881 54.82 14.66 -35.36
CA LYS A 881 55.57 13.41 -35.28
C LYS A 881 56.62 13.35 -36.39
N ALA A 882 57.87 13.57 -36.03
CA ALA A 882 58.96 13.78 -36.98
C ALA A 882 59.33 12.53 -37.81
N SER A 883 59.01 11.33 -37.33
CA SER A 883 59.39 10.05 -37.97
C SER A 883 58.66 9.77 -39.29
N ASP A 884 57.43 10.24 -39.42
CA ASP A 884 56.51 9.99 -40.53
C ASP A 884 55.81 11.27 -41.04
N ASN A 885 56.11 12.42 -40.42
CA ASN A 885 55.53 13.71 -40.76
C ASN A 885 53.99 13.71 -40.66
N THR A 886 53.49 13.18 -39.54
CA THR A 886 52.07 13.11 -39.18
C THR A 886 51.79 13.92 -37.91
N HIS A 887 50.50 14.06 -37.55
CA HIS A 887 50.09 14.83 -36.37
C HIS A 887 49.20 13.98 -35.46
N PHE A 888 49.28 14.26 -34.16
CA PHE A 888 48.42 13.68 -33.13
C PHE A 888 47.65 14.79 -32.41
N PHE A 889 46.40 14.51 -32.04
CA PHE A 889 45.48 15.45 -31.41
C PHE A 889 44.88 14.85 -30.14
N THR A 890 44.92 15.60 -29.03
CA THR A 890 44.28 15.19 -27.77
C THR A 890 43.73 16.38 -26.98
N ILE A 891 42.59 16.18 -26.33
CA ILE A 891 42.03 17.12 -25.34
C ILE A 891 42.47 16.77 -23.91
N LYS A 892 43.04 15.57 -23.70
CA LYS A 892 43.35 15.05 -22.37
C LYS A 892 44.69 15.61 -21.91
N GLU A 893 44.63 16.47 -20.89
CA GLU A 893 45.80 17.11 -20.27
C GLU A 893 46.88 16.10 -19.86
N SER A 894 46.47 14.97 -19.28
CA SER A 894 47.35 13.86 -18.90
C SER A 894 47.97 13.11 -20.09
N GLU A 895 47.31 13.06 -21.25
CA GLU A 895 47.86 12.47 -22.48
C GLU A 895 48.89 13.41 -23.11
N LYS A 896 48.60 14.73 -23.15
CA LYS A 896 49.55 15.78 -23.53
C LYS A 896 50.82 15.72 -22.67
N ASP A 897 50.67 15.74 -21.33
CA ASP A 897 51.81 15.72 -20.41
C ASP A 897 52.64 14.43 -20.54
N LYS A 898 51.99 13.28 -20.73
CA LYS A 898 52.66 12.00 -20.99
C LYS A 898 53.48 12.03 -22.28
N LEU A 899 52.96 12.63 -23.36
CA LEU A 899 53.68 12.77 -24.63
C LEU A 899 54.91 13.69 -24.49
N ILE A 900 54.77 14.83 -23.81
CA ILE A 900 55.88 15.75 -23.53
C ILE A 900 56.96 15.07 -22.66
N LEU A 901 56.56 14.39 -21.59
CA LEU A 901 57.48 13.84 -20.60
C LEU A 901 58.18 12.55 -21.06
N LEU A 902 57.45 11.63 -21.68
CA LEU A 902 57.94 10.27 -21.98
C LEU A 902 58.22 10.02 -23.46
N TYR A 903 57.59 10.78 -24.37
CA TYR A 903 57.65 10.55 -25.82
C TYR A 903 58.15 11.77 -26.62
N SER A 904 58.83 12.72 -25.98
CA SER A 904 59.44 13.90 -26.63
C SER A 904 60.50 13.58 -27.70
N HIS A 905 60.99 12.34 -27.73
CA HIS A 905 61.86 11.83 -28.79
C HIS A 905 61.10 11.38 -30.06
N MET A 906 59.77 11.29 -30.00
CA MET A 906 58.88 10.95 -31.12
C MET A 906 57.94 12.11 -31.49
N PHE A 907 57.43 12.83 -30.49
CA PHE A 907 56.45 13.89 -30.64
C PHE A 907 57.01 15.24 -30.19
N THR A 908 56.89 16.25 -31.06
CA THR A 908 57.10 17.65 -30.73
C THR A 908 55.76 18.28 -30.42
N PHE A 909 55.58 18.82 -29.21
CA PHE A 909 54.41 19.63 -28.89
C PHE A 909 54.47 20.94 -29.69
N GLU A 910 53.40 21.28 -30.40
CA GLU A 910 53.31 22.54 -31.15
C GLU A 910 52.56 23.60 -30.33
N ASN A 911 51.25 23.40 -30.15
CA ASN A 911 50.35 24.31 -29.45
C ASN A 911 49.00 23.65 -29.13
N ALA A 912 48.16 24.35 -28.37
CA ALA A 912 46.72 24.18 -28.49
C ALA A 912 46.27 24.76 -29.84
N VAL A 913 45.37 24.07 -30.54
CA VAL A 913 44.93 24.43 -31.90
C VAL A 913 43.48 24.87 -31.98
N TRP A 914 42.58 24.31 -31.17
CA TRP A 914 41.19 24.75 -31.04
C TRP A 914 40.65 24.35 -29.66
N TYR A 915 39.46 24.82 -29.31
CA TYR A 915 38.77 24.47 -28.08
C TYR A 915 37.48 23.69 -28.38
N ALA A 916 37.24 22.64 -27.58
CA ALA A 916 36.15 21.68 -27.73
C ALA A 916 35.65 21.25 -26.33
N TYR A 917 34.54 20.52 -26.26
CA TYR A 917 34.02 20.01 -24.97
C TYR A 917 34.66 18.67 -24.60
N GLY A 918 34.95 18.46 -23.32
CA GLY A 918 35.53 17.21 -22.80
C GLY A 918 34.58 16.01 -22.92
N VAL A 919 35.15 14.80 -22.83
CA VAL A 919 34.43 13.52 -22.72
C VAL A 919 34.31 13.11 -21.26
#